data_AF-A0A1Y6F2U1-F1
#
_entry.id   AF-A0A1Y6F2U1-F1
#
_cell.length_a   1.000
_cell.length_b   1.000
_cell.length_c   1.000
_cell.angle_alpha   90.00
_cell.angle_beta   90.00
_cell.angle_gamma   90.00
#
_symmetry.space_group_name_H-M   'P 1'
#
loop_
_entity.id
_entity.type
_entity.pdbx_description
1 polymer ?
#
loop_
_entity_poly.entity_id
_entity_poly.type
_entity_poly.pdbx_seq_one_letter_code
_entity_poly.pdbx_strand_id
1 'polypeptide(L)'
;MTATIPSEISDWFAGRGWRVRRHQSDMLAASEAGQHALLVADTGAGKTLAGFLPTLADFAPSRLEDGKPPEGLHTLYVSPLKALAHDVQRNLLTPIEEIGLPIRVETRSGDTPSDRKKRQRTKPPHVLLTTPESLSLLLSYPDSLELFKGLKRVVIDEVHAFATGKRGDLLALALSRLQAIAPDMQRAALSATVADPEGFRAWLAPWGDIDAVELVEGEKGAEPQVEILLPEEERVPWGGHAGRWAIPQLYEEIRKNKTTLVFTNTRFLAEFIFQLLWDINEDNLPIGIHHGSLAKEARRKVEGAMARGELRALVCTASLDLGVDWGDIDCVVQMGAPKGSSRLLQRIGRANHRLDQPSRALLVPGNRFEFLEATAAKDAVDDGQRDGEDFRAGGLDVLAQHVMACACAAPFHEEELLAEVRASLPYAWVEEQDWKRVLGFVENGGYALRAYDKFKRIVRDKNGVWRLTHPEHAQRHRMNAGIIVDSEMLTVRFRNGRNLGKVEERFAATLSPGDTFFFAGMSLEVEQLKDMDVVVRAAKTSATIPSYGGQRLPISTHLASRVRTMLVEREKWGRFPDDVREWLEVQDWRSQMPGPGMLLVESFPHHKKHYSVYYTFEGWNANQSLGMLITRRMEDRGLAPGGFVANDYCLAVWGLRPVEDPAPLLSPDILAHEFVDWVQESHLLRRAFREVAVISGLVERQHPGKRKTGKQVTFSTDLIYDVLRKYEPDHVLLEAAWADARARMTDVGRLGDLLERSQHELVHVELERVSPLAVPVMTMIGREAVPQGAVDEELLLEAETLAGEAMRVDGRAEEQAED
;
A
#
# COMPACT_ATOMS: atom_id res chain seq x y z
N MET A 1 23.23 -8.67 29.16
CA MET A 1 24.70 -8.49 29.18
C MET A 1 25.05 -7.55 28.04
N THR A 2 25.87 -6.52 28.24
CA THR A 2 26.25 -5.59 27.16
C THR A 2 27.26 -6.26 26.23
N ALA A 3 26.87 -6.51 24.97
CA ALA A 3 27.77 -7.07 23.96
C ALA A 3 29.02 -6.19 23.78
N THR A 4 30.18 -6.82 23.60
CA THR A 4 31.43 -6.10 23.39
C THR A 4 31.59 -5.77 21.91
N ILE A 5 31.35 -4.51 21.53
CA ILE A 5 31.57 -4.04 20.15
C ILE A 5 33.06 -4.21 19.78
N PRO A 6 33.39 -4.78 18.62
CA PRO A 6 34.77 -4.82 18.12
C PRO A 6 35.41 -3.44 18.05
N SER A 7 36.68 -3.33 18.47
CA SER A 7 37.40 -2.06 18.55
C SER A 7 37.43 -1.31 17.22
N GLU A 8 37.57 -2.04 16.10
CA GLU A 8 37.62 -1.48 14.75
C GLU A 8 36.32 -0.73 14.40
N ILE A 9 35.19 -1.24 14.87
CA ILE A 9 33.89 -0.61 14.67
C ILE A 9 33.74 0.57 15.62
N SER A 10 34.07 0.41 16.92
CA SER A 10 33.94 1.53 17.87
C SER A 10 34.84 2.71 17.51
N ASP A 11 36.05 2.45 17.01
CA ASP A 11 37.02 3.47 16.60
C ASP A 11 36.54 4.21 15.34
N TRP A 12 35.88 3.50 14.41
CA TRP A 12 35.27 4.12 13.23
C TRP A 12 34.13 5.08 13.59
N PHE A 13 33.27 4.68 14.53
CA PHE A 13 32.24 5.58 15.07
C PHE A 13 32.89 6.81 15.74
N ALA A 14 33.86 6.59 16.62
CA ALA A 14 34.55 7.65 17.34
C ALA A 14 35.28 8.63 16.41
N GLY A 15 35.92 8.14 15.35
CA GLY A 15 36.61 8.94 14.34
C GLY A 15 35.68 9.87 13.55
N ARG A 16 34.39 9.56 13.51
CA ARG A 16 33.33 10.41 12.93
C ARG A 16 32.64 11.32 13.95
N GLY A 17 33.10 11.31 15.21
CA GLY A 17 32.44 11.99 16.32
C GLY A 17 31.09 11.36 16.68
N TRP A 18 30.85 10.11 16.28
CA TRP A 18 29.62 9.37 16.55
C TRP A 18 29.80 8.42 17.73
N ARG A 19 28.69 8.06 18.37
CA ARG A 19 28.63 6.95 19.34
C ARG A 19 27.81 5.80 18.77
N VAL A 20 28.16 4.58 19.13
CA VAL A 20 27.27 3.43 18.94
C VAL A 20 26.03 3.64 19.81
N ARG A 21 24.85 3.55 19.20
CA ARG A 21 23.57 3.72 19.90
C ARG A 21 23.20 2.44 20.67
N ARG A 22 22.42 2.58 21.74
CA ARG A 22 22.00 1.46 22.61
C ARG A 22 21.35 0.33 21.82
N HIS A 23 20.37 0.67 20.98
CA HIS A 23 19.69 -0.34 20.15
C HIS A 23 20.60 -1.02 19.13
N GLN A 24 21.71 -0.37 18.72
CA GLN A 24 22.70 -1.02 17.86
C GLN A 24 23.47 -2.08 18.65
N SER A 25 23.94 -1.77 19.87
CA SER A 25 24.58 -2.76 20.75
C SER A 25 23.64 -3.88 21.20
N ASP A 26 22.36 -3.56 21.42
CA ASP A 26 21.36 -4.56 21.83
C ASP A 26 21.07 -5.57 20.71
N MET A 27 21.04 -5.12 19.45
CA MET A 27 20.95 -6.03 18.29
C MET A 27 22.15 -6.99 18.21
N LEU A 28 23.36 -6.52 18.55
CA LEU A 28 24.53 -7.40 18.66
C LEU A 28 24.38 -8.38 19.82
N ALA A 29 23.92 -7.93 20.98
CA ALA A 29 23.71 -8.78 22.15
C ALA A 29 22.68 -9.89 21.90
N ALA A 30 21.56 -9.57 21.24
CA ALA A 30 20.56 -10.56 20.84
C ALA A 30 21.17 -11.61 19.88
N SER A 31 21.97 -11.17 18.91
CA SER A 31 22.67 -12.10 18.00
C SER A 31 23.68 -12.98 18.74
N GLU A 32 24.47 -12.44 19.66
CA GLU A 32 25.42 -13.21 20.49
C GLU A 32 24.73 -14.21 21.42
N ALA A 33 23.51 -13.90 21.86
CA ALA A 33 22.68 -14.80 22.67
C ALA A 33 22.00 -15.92 21.85
N GLY A 34 22.17 -15.95 20.53
CA GLY A 34 21.50 -16.93 19.68
C GLY A 34 20.06 -16.57 19.30
N GLN A 35 19.56 -15.40 19.71
CA GLN A 35 18.16 -14.98 19.50
C GLN A 35 17.92 -14.37 18.12
N HIS A 36 16.66 -14.41 17.69
CA HIS A 36 16.14 -13.53 16.64
C HIS A 36 15.86 -12.14 17.24
N ALA A 37 15.67 -11.13 16.40
CA ALA A 37 15.42 -9.77 16.90
C ALA A 37 14.44 -8.98 16.02
N LEU A 38 13.56 -8.22 16.66
CA LEU A 38 12.75 -7.17 16.05
C LEU A 38 13.24 -5.82 16.57
N LEU A 39 13.79 -4.99 15.69
CA LEU A 39 14.13 -3.61 16.00
C LEU A 39 12.97 -2.67 15.64
N VAL A 40 12.43 -1.98 16.64
CA VAL A 40 11.49 -0.87 16.46
C VAL A 40 12.19 0.42 16.86
N ALA A 41 12.53 1.27 15.90
CA ALA A 41 13.26 2.51 16.15
C ALA A 41 12.93 3.59 15.10
N ASP A 42 12.94 4.86 15.48
CA ASP A 42 12.56 5.97 14.58
C ASP A 42 13.39 6.04 13.28
N THR A 43 12.89 6.74 12.27
CA THR A 43 13.66 7.09 11.07
C THR A 43 14.91 7.91 11.47
N GLY A 44 16.02 7.77 10.73
CA GLY A 44 17.29 8.39 11.14
C GLY A 44 17.98 7.76 12.37
N ALA A 45 17.38 6.78 13.06
CA ALA A 45 17.98 6.09 14.21
C ALA A 45 19.15 5.14 13.84
N GLY A 46 19.45 4.97 12.54
CA GLY A 46 20.51 4.07 12.09
C GLY A 46 20.10 2.58 12.15
N LYS A 47 18.82 2.28 11.89
CA LYS A 47 18.24 0.93 11.88
C LYS A 47 19.00 -0.05 10.99
N THR A 48 19.30 0.35 9.75
CA THR A 48 20.02 -0.50 8.81
C THR A 48 21.38 -0.90 9.37
N LEU A 49 22.14 0.06 9.93
CA LEU A 49 23.42 -0.23 10.56
C LEU A 49 23.26 -1.12 11.80
N ALA A 50 22.19 -0.95 12.59
CA ALA A 50 21.88 -1.84 13.72
C ALA A 50 21.64 -3.29 13.26
N GLY A 51 20.86 -3.49 12.18
CA GLY A 51 20.61 -4.82 11.60
C GLY A 51 21.85 -5.47 11.00
N PHE A 52 22.78 -4.69 10.45
CA PHE A 52 24.04 -5.19 9.92
C PHE A 52 25.17 -5.27 10.95
N LEU A 53 25.05 -4.65 12.13
CA LEU A 53 26.14 -4.63 13.11
C LEU A 53 26.61 -6.03 13.50
N PRO A 54 25.73 -7.03 13.73
CA PRO A 54 26.16 -8.42 13.94
C PRO A 54 26.93 -9.01 12.75
N THR A 55 26.58 -8.65 11.52
CA THR A 55 27.32 -9.08 10.32
C THR A 55 28.67 -8.40 10.22
N LEU A 56 28.76 -7.09 10.49
CA LEU A 56 30.02 -6.36 10.47
C LEU A 56 30.97 -6.88 11.57
N ALA A 57 30.43 -7.18 12.75
CA ALA A 57 31.20 -7.70 13.88
C ALA A 57 31.83 -9.07 13.56
N ASP A 58 31.11 -9.99 12.93
CA ASP A 58 31.64 -11.31 12.54
C ASP A 58 32.80 -11.23 11.53
N PHE A 59 32.91 -10.13 10.78
CA PHE A 59 33.99 -9.90 9.82
C PHE A 59 35.07 -8.95 10.36
N ALA A 60 34.94 -8.45 11.59
CA ALA A 60 35.95 -7.61 12.22
C ALA A 60 37.25 -8.41 12.40
N PRO A 61 38.43 -7.86 12.09
CA PRO A 61 39.71 -8.56 12.23
C PRO A 61 39.91 -9.20 13.62
N SER A 62 39.49 -8.52 14.68
CA SER A 62 39.49 -9.01 16.07
C SER A 62 38.63 -10.25 16.33
N ARG A 63 37.68 -10.59 15.44
CA ARG A 63 36.80 -11.77 15.55
C ARG A 63 37.08 -12.86 14.51
N LEU A 64 37.93 -12.61 13.53
CA LEU A 64 38.25 -13.61 12.49
C LEU A 64 39.24 -14.65 13.01
N GLU A 65 38.81 -15.91 13.07
CA GLU A 65 39.72 -17.04 13.29
C GLU A 65 40.73 -17.14 12.13
N ASP A 66 42.02 -17.19 12.45
CA ASP A 66 43.14 -17.21 11.50
C ASP A 66 43.14 -16.06 10.45
N GLY A 67 42.41 -14.97 10.70
CA GLY A 67 42.30 -13.82 9.79
C GLY A 67 41.54 -14.10 8.49
N LYS A 68 40.79 -15.20 8.39
CA LYS A 68 40.05 -15.58 7.18
C LYS A 68 38.57 -15.23 7.29
N PRO A 69 37.97 -14.54 6.29
CA PRO A 69 36.54 -14.27 6.30
C PRO A 69 35.72 -15.57 6.14
N PRO A 70 34.50 -15.63 6.70
CA PRO A 70 33.54 -16.70 6.43
C PRO A 70 33.37 -16.95 4.92
N GLU A 71 33.43 -18.22 4.52
CA GLU A 71 33.21 -18.61 3.12
C GLU A 71 31.72 -18.64 2.76
N GLY A 72 31.42 -18.38 1.48
CA GLY A 72 30.05 -18.47 0.96
C GLY A 72 29.14 -17.30 1.32
N LEU A 73 27.84 -17.55 1.35
CA LEU A 73 26.82 -16.56 1.69
C LEU A 73 26.59 -16.56 3.20
N HIS A 74 26.83 -15.42 3.84
CA HIS A 74 26.75 -15.26 5.29
C HIS A 74 25.48 -14.52 5.73
N THR A 75 25.11 -13.45 5.03
CA THR A 75 23.94 -12.61 5.37
C THR A 75 23.07 -12.36 4.14
N LEU A 76 21.77 -12.57 4.31
CA LEU A 76 20.75 -12.17 3.36
C LEU A 76 20.08 -10.90 3.88
N TYR A 77 19.91 -9.89 3.03
CA TYR A 77 19.08 -8.73 3.33
C TYR A 77 17.89 -8.73 2.40
N VAL A 78 16.68 -8.63 2.95
CA VAL A 78 15.42 -8.67 2.22
C VAL A 78 14.76 -7.30 2.34
N SER A 79 14.58 -6.65 1.19
CA SER A 79 13.92 -5.34 1.08
C SER A 79 12.54 -5.46 0.45
N PRO A 80 11.55 -4.63 0.85
CA PRO A 80 10.29 -4.51 0.14
C PRO A 80 10.47 -3.98 -1.29
N LEU A 81 11.48 -3.14 -1.54
CA LEU A 81 11.64 -2.40 -2.79
C LEU A 81 13.03 -2.60 -3.40
N LYS A 82 13.06 -2.68 -4.73
CA LYS A 82 14.33 -2.81 -5.49
C LYS A 82 15.25 -1.59 -5.30
N ALA A 83 14.67 -0.38 -5.22
CA ALA A 83 15.43 0.86 -5.04
C ALA A 83 16.19 0.86 -3.70
N LEU A 84 15.48 0.55 -2.61
CA LEU A 84 16.03 0.42 -1.26
C LEU A 84 17.23 -0.55 -1.20
N ALA A 85 17.19 -1.69 -1.91
CA ALA A 85 18.31 -2.62 -1.94
C ALA A 85 19.60 -2.01 -2.55
N HIS A 86 19.48 -1.10 -3.53
CA HIS A 86 20.64 -0.41 -4.10
C HIS A 86 21.18 0.68 -3.17
N ASP A 87 20.31 1.41 -2.48
CA ASP A 87 20.73 2.45 -1.53
C ASP A 87 21.40 1.84 -0.29
N VAL A 88 20.87 0.74 0.22
CA VAL A 88 21.49 -0.02 1.31
C VAL A 88 22.86 -0.54 0.90
N GLN A 89 23.03 -0.96 -0.36
CA GLN A 89 24.35 -1.35 -0.87
C GLN A 89 25.35 -0.20 -0.75
N ARG A 90 24.99 0.99 -1.22
CA ARG A 90 25.85 2.19 -1.17
C ARG A 90 26.19 2.55 0.28
N ASN A 91 25.18 2.57 1.14
CA ASN A 91 25.33 2.96 2.55
C ASN A 91 26.13 1.92 3.36
N LEU A 92 26.07 0.64 2.99
CA LEU A 92 26.81 -0.43 3.64
C LEU A 92 28.27 -0.54 3.14
N LEU A 93 28.54 -0.21 1.88
CA LEU A 93 29.90 -0.22 1.34
C LEU A 93 30.83 0.80 2.03
N THR A 94 30.30 1.96 2.42
CA THR A 94 31.07 3.01 3.10
C THR A 94 31.73 2.52 4.40
N PRO A 95 31.00 2.00 5.41
CA PRO A 95 31.64 1.47 6.61
C PRO A 95 32.49 0.23 6.32
N ILE A 96 32.12 -0.63 5.36
CA ILE A 96 32.93 -1.80 5.00
C ILE A 96 34.33 -1.39 4.52
N GLU A 97 34.40 -0.42 3.59
CA GLU A 97 35.65 0.04 3.00
C GLU A 97 36.49 0.83 4.01
N GLU A 98 35.88 1.71 4.80
CA GLU A 98 36.59 2.55 5.77
C GLU A 98 37.12 1.77 6.98
N ILE A 99 36.38 0.75 7.45
CA ILE A 99 36.84 -0.13 8.55
C ILE A 99 37.84 -1.18 8.01
N GLY A 100 37.85 -1.44 6.70
CA GLY A 100 38.71 -2.46 6.09
C GLY A 100 38.18 -3.88 6.24
N LEU A 101 36.86 -4.06 6.27
CA LEU A 101 36.22 -5.37 6.45
C LEU A 101 36.26 -6.19 5.14
N PRO A 102 36.64 -7.49 5.17
CA PRO A 102 36.72 -8.35 4.00
C PRO A 102 35.34 -8.85 3.50
N ILE A 103 34.38 -7.94 3.32
CA ILE A 103 32.99 -8.24 2.96
C ILE A 103 32.74 -7.95 1.48
N ARG A 104 32.18 -8.94 0.75
CA ARG A 104 31.63 -8.72 -0.60
C ARG A 104 30.13 -8.55 -0.50
N VAL A 105 29.60 -7.43 -1.00
CA VAL A 105 28.16 -7.11 -1.01
C VAL A 105 27.66 -7.00 -2.44
N GLU A 106 26.57 -7.70 -2.76
CA GLU A 106 25.92 -7.56 -4.06
C GLU A 106 24.39 -7.58 -3.97
N THR A 107 23.75 -6.88 -4.92
CA THR A 107 22.29 -6.92 -5.11
C THR A 107 21.88 -8.04 -6.06
N ARG A 108 20.72 -8.64 -5.78
CA ARG A 108 20.01 -9.56 -6.67
C ARG A 108 18.53 -9.21 -6.74
N SER A 109 18.07 -8.87 -7.93
CA SER A 109 16.66 -8.58 -8.21
C SER A 109 16.25 -9.09 -9.58
N GLY A 110 14.99 -8.85 -9.96
CA GLY A 110 14.51 -9.04 -11.33
C GLY A 110 15.39 -8.33 -12.37
N ASP A 111 15.98 -7.18 -12.02
CA ASP A 111 16.77 -6.33 -12.91
C ASP A 111 18.24 -6.80 -13.05
N THR A 112 18.69 -7.75 -12.22
CA THR A 112 20.06 -8.28 -12.31
C THR A 112 20.26 -9.08 -13.61
N PRO A 113 21.31 -8.78 -14.40
CA PRO A 113 21.64 -9.53 -15.60
C PRO A 113 21.79 -11.04 -15.37
N SER A 114 21.46 -11.85 -16.38
CA SER A 114 21.40 -13.33 -16.28
C SER A 114 22.76 -13.97 -16.02
N ASP A 115 23.82 -13.44 -16.60
CA ASP A 115 25.22 -13.81 -16.37
C ASP A 115 25.62 -13.56 -14.91
N ARG A 116 25.30 -12.38 -14.35
CA ARG A 116 25.55 -12.06 -12.95
C ARG A 116 24.74 -12.97 -12.02
N LYS A 117 23.47 -13.23 -12.34
CA LYS A 117 22.62 -14.17 -11.58
C LYS A 117 23.21 -15.59 -11.53
N LYS A 118 23.84 -16.05 -12.62
CA LYS A 118 24.50 -17.36 -12.69
C LYS A 118 25.77 -17.38 -11.84
N ARG A 119 26.62 -16.34 -11.94
CA ARG A 119 27.84 -16.22 -11.12
C ARG A 119 27.55 -16.11 -9.63
N GLN A 120 26.49 -15.39 -9.26
CA GLN A 120 26.06 -15.25 -7.86
C GLN A 120 25.68 -16.60 -7.21
N ARG A 121 25.21 -17.56 -8.01
CA ARG A 121 24.88 -18.89 -7.50
C ARG A 121 26.12 -19.76 -7.29
N THR A 122 27.10 -19.69 -8.20
CA THR A 122 28.31 -20.50 -8.11
C THR A 122 29.39 -19.89 -7.20
N LYS A 123 29.41 -18.56 -7.09
CA LYS A 123 30.34 -17.80 -6.25
C LYS A 123 29.57 -16.66 -5.58
N PRO A 124 28.87 -16.93 -4.48
CA PRO A 124 28.05 -15.92 -3.82
C PRO A 124 28.89 -14.81 -3.16
N PRO A 125 28.33 -13.60 -3.01
CA PRO A 125 28.87 -12.60 -2.10
C PRO A 125 28.70 -13.06 -0.65
N HIS A 126 29.39 -12.41 0.30
CA HIS A 126 29.15 -12.66 1.73
C HIS A 126 27.80 -12.07 2.16
N VAL A 127 27.41 -10.93 1.57
CA VAL A 127 26.12 -10.28 1.79
C VAL A 127 25.35 -10.19 0.47
N LEU A 128 24.13 -10.74 0.43
CA LEU A 128 23.24 -10.67 -0.71
C LEU A 128 22.01 -9.83 -0.38
N LEU A 129 21.83 -8.72 -1.08
CA LEU A 129 20.67 -7.84 -0.94
C LEU A 129 19.61 -8.24 -1.98
N THR A 130 18.43 -8.64 -1.55
CA THR A 130 17.39 -9.24 -2.40
C THR A 130 15.98 -8.74 -2.06
N THR A 131 14.99 -9.29 -2.76
CA THR A 131 13.54 -9.09 -2.54
C THR A 131 12.90 -10.45 -2.23
N PRO A 132 11.72 -10.50 -1.58
CA PRO A 132 11.00 -11.75 -1.30
C PRO A 132 10.82 -12.62 -2.56
N GLU A 133 10.47 -12.00 -3.68
CA GLU A 133 10.24 -12.69 -4.95
C GLU A 133 11.54 -13.26 -5.53
N SER A 134 12.64 -12.51 -5.44
CA SER A 134 13.95 -12.97 -5.93
C SER A 134 14.56 -14.05 -5.02
N LEU A 135 14.23 -14.04 -3.72
CA LEU A 135 14.58 -15.10 -2.78
C LEU A 135 13.82 -16.40 -3.07
N SER A 136 12.50 -16.33 -3.26
CA SER A 136 11.70 -17.50 -3.66
C SER A 136 12.25 -18.15 -4.94
N LEU A 137 12.61 -17.33 -5.93
CA LEU A 137 13.26 -17.81 -7.16
C LEU A 137 14.63 -18.48 -6.89
N LEU A 138 15.45 -17.94 -5.99
CA LEU A 138 16.72 -18.58 -5.59
C LEU A 138 16.51 -19.95 -4.97
N LEU A 139 15.54 -20.06 -4.05
CA LEU A 139 15.21 -21.30 -3.37
C LEU A 139 14.72 -22.38 -4.32
N SER A 140 14.10 -22.00 -5.45
CA SER A 140 13.63 -22.94 -6.49
C SER A 140 14.73 -23.64 -7.31
N TYR A 141 16.00 -23.27 -7.14
CA TYR A 141 17.12 -23.92 -7.86
C TYR A 141 17.70 -25.09 -7.05
N PRO A 142 18.21 -26.15 -7.70
CA PRO A 142 18.78 -27.30 -6.98
C PRO A 142 20.00 -26.98 -6.11
N ASP A 143 20.77 -25.96 -6.47
CA ASP A 143 21.93 -25.50 -5.71
C ASP A 143 21.58 -24.61 -4.52
N SER A 144 20.29 -24.37 -4.24
CA SER A 144 19.85 -23.57 -3.09
C SER A 144 20.29 -24.17 -1.77
N LEU A 145 20.24 -25.50 -1.63
CA LEU A 145 20.67 -26.21 -0.43
C LEU A 145 22.14 -25.92 -0.08
N GLU A 146 23.02 -25.99 -1.06
CA GLU A 146 24.46 -25.71 -0.86
C GLU A 146 24.70 -24.20 -0.68
N LEU A 147 24.02 -23.36 -1.46
CA LEU A 147 24.15 -21.91 -1.40
C LEU A 147 23.81 -21.33 -0.02
N PHE A 148 22.79 -21.87 0.65
CA PHE A 148 22.27 -21.35 1.91
C PHE A 148 22.71 -22.15 3.15
N LYS A 149 23.42 -23.27 2.99
CA LYS A 149 23.87 -24.12 4.11
C LYS A 149 24.64 -23.36 5.21
N GLY A 150 25.45 -22.39 4.81
CA GLY A 150 26.25 -21.56 5.71
C GLY A 150 25.59 -20.24 6.14
N LEU A 151 24.33 -20.01 5.79
CA LEU A 151 23.65 -18.75 6.06
C LEU A 151 23.50 -18.52 7.56
N LYS A 152 24.06 -17.42 8.06
CA LYS A 152 24.00 -17.06 9.48
C LYS A 152 22.85 -16.11 9.80
N ARG A 153 22.53 -15.18 8.91
CA ARG A 153 21.55 -14.12 9.21
C ARG A 153 20.66 -13.74 8.03
N VAL A 154 19.41 -13.44 8.34
CA VAL A 154 18.47 -12.74 7.44
C VAL A 154 18.04 -11.44 8.08
N VAL A 155 18.35 -10.32 7.44
CA VAL A 155 17.90 -8.98 7.81
C VAL A 155 16.72 -8.60 6.93
N ILE A 156 15.57 -8.33 7.53
CA ILE A 156 14.32 -7.97 6.85
C ILE A 156 14.06 -6.49 7.16
N ASP A 157 14.19 -5.62 6.18
CA ASP A 157 14.00 -4.19 6.38
C ASP A 157 12.57 -3.77 6.04
N GLU A 158 12.09 -2.72 6.70
CA GLU A 158 10.73 -2.18 6.57
C GLU A 158 9.66 -3.29 6.62
N VAL A 159 9.76 -4.21 7.60
CA VAL A 159 8.91 -5.41 7.68
C VAL A 159 7.40 -5.08 7.68
N HIS A 160 7.03 -3.95 8.29
CA HIS A 160 5.65 -3.45 8.34
C HIS A 160 5.04 -3.16 6.97
N ALA A 161 5.86 -2.89 5.94
CA ALA A 161 5.38 -2.51 4.63
C ALA A 161 4.77 -3.68 3.85
N PHE A 162 4.99 -4.92 4.30
CA PHE A 162 4.58 -6.08 3.50
C PHE A 162 4.27 -7.37 4.27
N ALA A 163 4.54 -7.45 5.58
CA ALA A 163 4.35 -8.68 6.37
C ALA A 163 2.89 -9.17 6.47
N THR A 164 1.91 -8.26 6.47
CA THR A 164 0.47 -8.57 6.57
C THR A 164 -0.14 -9.03 5.22
N GLY A 165 0.57 -8.77 4.11
CA GLY A 165 0.13 -9.10 2.76
C GLY A 165 0.72 -10.40 2.20
N LYS A 166 0.37 -10.75 0.96
CA LYS A 166 0.89 -11.95 0.27
C LYS A 166 2.42 -11.98 0.12
N ARG A 167 3.07 -10.83 0.19
CA ARG A 167 4.53 -10.73 0.20
C ARG A 167 5.13 -11.19 1.51
N GLY A 168 4.46 -10.91 2.62
CA GLY A 168 4.73 -11.48 3.93
C GLY A 168 4.56 -12.99 3.93
N ASP A 169 3.45 -13.50 3.40
CA ASP A 169 3.21 -14.95 3.26
C ASP A 169 4.37 -15.65 2.51
N LEU A 170 4.77 -15.09 1.36
CA LEU A 170 5.87 -15.63 0.56
C LEU A 170 7.20 -15.63 1.32
N LEU A 171 7.50 -14.53 2.02
CA LEU A 171 8.73 -14.42 2.80
C LEU A 171 8.71 -15.37 4.00
N ALA A 172 7.58 -15.50 4.71
CA ALA A 172 7.45 -16.39 5.85
C ALA A 172 7.73 -17.85 5.45
N LEU A 173 7.18 -18.32 4.32
CA LEU A 173 7.49 -19.63 3.76
C LEU A 173 8.97 -19.76 3.35
N ALA A 174 9.55 -18.72 2.74
CA ALA A 174 10.96 -18.71 2.38
C ALA A 174 11.88 -18.76 3.62
N LEU A 175 11.51 -18.08 4.71
CA LEU A 175 12.24 -18.10 5.99
C LEU A 175 12.18 -19.47 6.65
N SER A 176 11.02 -20.13 6.67
CA SER A 176 10.91 -21.51 7.15
C SER A 176 11.79 -22.47 6.33
N ARG A 177 11.79 -22.33 5.00
CA ARG A 177 12.65 -23.13 4.14
C ARG A 177 14.15 -22.87 4.39
N LEU A 178 14.54 -21.60 4.58
CA LEU A 178 15.91 -21.25 4.93
C LEU A 178 16.30 -21.83 6.29
N GLN A 179 15.42 -21.79 7.28
CA GLN A 179 15.66 -22.38 8.60
C GLN A 179 15.87 -23.90 8.52
N ALA A 180 15.13 -24.59 7.64
CA ALA A 180 15.32 -26.02 7.41
C ALA A 180 16.70 -26.32 6.79
N ILE A 181 17.25 -25.41 5.97
CA ILE A 181 18.58 -25.54 5.35
C ILE A 181 19.71 -25.14 6.32
N ALA A 182 19.48 -24.09 7.11
CA ALA A 182 20.41 -23.52 8.09
C ALA A 182 19.71 -23.35 9.44
N PRO A 183 19.68 -24.40 10.30
CA PRO A 183 18.91 -24.39 11.55
C PRO A 183 19.29 -23.29 12.54
N ASP A 184 20.57 -22.89 12.56
CA ASP A 184 21.09 -21.86 13.47
C ASP A 184 20.97 -20.43 12.89
N MET A 185 20.33 -20.27 11.73
CA MET A 185 20.17 -18.96 11.09
C MET A 185 19.31 -18.02 11.95
N GLN A 186 19.79 -16.80 12.17
CA GLN A 186 19.06 -15.77 12.91
C GLN A 186 18.26 -14.85 11.98
N ARG A 187 17.08 -14.44 12.42
CA ARG A 187 16.19 -13.51 11.72
C ARG A 187 16.20 -12.18 12.46
N ALA A 188 16.45 -11.09 11.75
CA ALA A 188 16.43 -9.73 12.28
C ALA A 188 15.45 -8.90 11.44
N ALA A 189 14.34 -8.44 12.01
CA ALA A 189 13.41 -7.56 11.33
C ALA A 189 13.60 -6.11 11.81
N LEU A 190 13.52 -5.16 10.88
CA LEU A 190 13.68 -3.73 11.14
C LEU A 190 12.38 -3.03 10.78
N SER A 191 11.91 -2.17 11.67
CA SER A 191 10.75 -1.33 11.43
C SER A 191 10.92 0.04 12.07
N ALA A 192 10.41 1.09 11.43
CA ALA A 192 10.35 2.39 12.05
C ALA A 192 9.40 2.40 13.25
N THR A 193 8.16 2.00 12.98
CA THR A 193 7.04 2.11 13.90
C THR A 193 6.06 0.99 13.56
N VAL A 194 5.65 0.22 14.55
CA VAL A 194 4.58 -0.79 14.43
C VAL A 194 3.55 -0.57 15.54
N ALA A 195 2.29 -0.83 15.24
CA ALA A 195 1.19 -0.76 16.22
C ALA A 195 1.17 -1.99 17.13
N ASP A 196 1.46 -3.17 16.57
CA ASP A 196 1.50 -4.46 17.28
C ASP A 196 2.89 -5.12 17.15
N PRO A 197 3.89 -4.73 17.96
CA PRO A 197 5.20 -5.37 17.96
C PRO A 197 5.14 -6.89 18.18
N GLU A 198 4.21 -7.37 19.00
CA GLU A 198 4.09 -8.78 19.34
C GLU A 198 3.66 -9.62 18.14
N GLY A 199 2.69 -9.15 17.34
CA GLY A 199 2.32 -9.79 16.09
C GLY A 199 3.50 -9.92 15.11
N PHE A 200 4.35 -8.89 15.01
CA PHE A 200 5.57 -8.94 14.19
C PHE A 200 6.61 -9.92 14.75
N ARG A 201 6.78 -10.01 16.07
CA ARG A 201 7.65 -11.01 16.71
C ARG A 201 7.16 -12.41 16.42
N ALA A 202 5.86 -12.68 16.60
CA ALA A 202 5.26 -13.97 16.31
C ALA A 202 5.39 -14.35 14.82
N TRP A 203 5.20 -13.39 13.90
CA TRP A 203 5.40 -13.61 12.47
C TRP A 203 6.87 -13.93 12.11
N LEU A 204 7.82 -13.28 12.79
CA LEU A 204 9.25 -13.47 12.58
C LEU A 204 9.74 -14.81 13.14
N ALA A 205 9.18 -15.23 14.27
CA ALA A 205 9.58 -16.42 15.01
C ALA A 205 9.39 -17.73 14.21
N PRO A 206 10.37 -18.64 14.21
CA PRO A 206 10.12 -20.03 13.86
C PRO A 206 9.03 -20.59 14.77
N TRP A 207 8.06 -21.32 14.20
CA TRP A 207 6.94 -21.93 14.92
C TRP A 207 6.02 -20.95 15.65
N GLY A 208 6.16 -19.64 15.42
CA GLY A 208 5.44 -18.62 16.17
C GLY A 208 5.89 -18.49 17.63
N ASP A 209 7.05 -19.06 18.00
CA ASP A 209 7.62 -18.95 19.35
C ASP A 209 8.17 -17.53 19.60
N ILE A 210 7.31 -16.68 20.14
CA ILE A 210 7.57 -15.25 20.32
C ILE A 210 8.78 -14.97 21.22
N ASP A 211 9.07 -15.87 22.17
CA ASP A 211 10.18 -15.75 23.13
C ASP A 211 11.55 -15.97 22.47
N ALA A 212 11.59 -16.60 21.29
CA ALA A 212 12.79 -16.72 20.48
C ALA A 212 13.20 -15.40 19.79
N VAL A 213 12.32 -14.38 19.82
CA VAL A 213 12.54 -13.07 19.18
C VAL A 213 12.63 -11.97 20.24
N GLU A 214 13.81 -11.38 20.38
CA GLU A 214 14.03 -10.23 21.25
C GLU A 214 13.42 -8.95 20.65
N LEU A 215 12.66 -8.19 21.45
CA LEU A 215 12.20 -6.85 21.05
C LEU A 215 13.26 -5.82 21.43
N VAL A 216 13.89 -5.21 20.43
CA VAL A 216 14.87 -4.14 20.64
C VAL A 216 14.21 -2.79 20.35
N GLU A 217 14.16 -1.93 21.35
CA GLU A 217 13.61 -0.59 21.22
C GLU A 217 14.69 0.46 20.97
N GLY A 218 14.48 1.25 19.92
CA GLY A 218 15.30 2.40 19.55
C GLY A 218 15.40 3.45 20.64
N GLU A 219 16.48 4.23 20.59
CA GLU A 219 16.53 5.50 21.33
C GLU A 219 15.47 6.47 20.79
N LYS A 220 14.82 7.22 21.69
CA LYS A 220 13.76 8.19 21.32
C LYS A 220 14.37 9.36 20.54
N GLY A 221 13.81 9.65 19.36
CA GLY A 221 14.21 10.81 18.56
C GLY A 221 13.60 12.14 19.02
N ALA A 222 13.97 13.21 18.32
CA ALA A 222 13.29 14.50 18.41
C ALA A 222 11.83 14.38 17.94
N GLU A 223 10.91 15.05 18.63
CA GLU A 223 9.49 14.98 18.29
C GLU A 223 9.21 15.70 16.96
N PRO A 224 8.41 15.10 16.06
CA PRO A 224 8.10 15.69 14.77
C PRO A 224 7.25 16.96 14.94
N GLN A 225 7.51 17.95 14.08
CA GLN A 225 6.74 19.19 14.02
C GLN A 225 5.73 19.09 12.90
N VAL A 226 4.47 18.81 13.25
CA VAL A 226 3.37 18.67 12.29
C VAL A 226 2.46 19.88 12.35
N GLU A 227 2.33 20.57 11.23
CA GLU A 227 1.47 21.74 11.06
C GLU A 227 0.38 21.45 10.03
N ILE A 228 -0.75 22.15 10.13
CA ILE A 228 -1.81 22.12 9.12
C ILE A 228 -1.82 23.49 8.45
N LEU A 229 -1.71 23.52 7.13
CA LEU A 229 -1.79 24.77 6.38
C LEU A 229 -3.22 25.30 6.44
N LEU A 230 -3.36 26.54 6.89
CA LEU A 230 -4.64 27.26 6.89
C LEU A 230 -4.69 28.21 5.69
N PRO A 231 -5.84 28.38 5.04
CA PRO A 231 -5.98 29.39 3.99
C PRO A 231 -5.69 30.80 4.52
N GLU A 232 -4.92 31.59 3.77
CA GLU A 232 -4.72 33.02 4.04
C GLU A 232 -5.86 33.81 3.38
N GLU A 233 -6.58 34.63 4.17
CA GLU A 233 -7.71 35.47 3.69
C GLU A 233 -8.89 34.72 3.04
N GLU A 234 -8.87 33.39 3.06
CA GLU A 234 -9.83 32.47 2.43
C GLU A 234 -10.44 31.51 3.47
N ARG A 235 -11.42 30.69 3.07
CA ARG A 235 -12.05 29.66 3.91
C ARG A 235 -11.55 28.26 3.58
N VAL A 236 -11.62 27.33 4.54
CA VAL A 236 -11.35 25.91 4.30
C VAL A 236 -12.40 25.38 3.30
N PRO A 237 -11.99 24.79 2.16
CA PRO A 237 -12.93 24.43 1.09
C PRO A 237 -14.00 23.42 1.52
N TRP A 238 -15.19 23.53 0.92
CA TRP A 238 -16.29 22.60 1.14
C TRP A 238 -16.05 21.21 0.54
N GLY A 239 -15.45 21.15 -0.65
CA GLY A 239 -15.19 19.92 -1.39
C GLY A 239 -14.46 20.21 -2.68
N GLY A 240 -13.90 19.19 -3.34
CA GLY A 240 -13.59 19.26 -4.78
C GLY A 240 -12.32 19.95 -5.25
N HIS A 241 -11.45 20.51 -4.40
CA HIS A 241 -10.36 21.36 -4.90
C HIS A 241 -8.97 20.73 -4.96
N ALA A 242 -8.78 19.46 -4.62
CA ALA A 242 -7.49 18.78 -4.71
C ALA A 242 -6.30 19.59 -4.12
N GLY A 243 -6.55 20.50 -3.16
CA GLY A 243 -5.55 21.41 -2.59
C GLY A 243 -5.11 22.59 -3.48
N ARG A 244 -5.81 22.92 -4.58
CA ARG A 244 -5.49 24.04 -5.49
C ARG A 244 -5.37 25.39 -4.78
N TRP A 245 -6.24 25.65 -3.81
CA TRP A 245 -6.23 26.87 -2.99
C TRP A 245 -4.86 27.12 -2.31
N ALA A 246 -4.14 26.05 -2.00
CA ALA A 246 -2.88 26.11 -1.26
C ALA A 246 -1.67 26.37 -2.16
N ILE A 247 -1.80 26.33 -3.48
CA ILE A 247 -0.66 26.36 -4.41
C ILE A 247 0.23 27.61 -4.22
N PRO A 248 -0.32 28.84 -4.09
CA PRO A 248 0.51 30.02 -3.82
C PRO A 248 1.30 29.89 -2.51
N GLN A 249 0.65 29.49 -1.42
CA GLN A 249 1.29 29.32 -0.11
C GLN A 249 2.32 28.17 -0.10
N LEU A 250 2.03 27.08 -0.81
CA LEU A 250 2.95 25.96 -0.99
C LEU A 250 4.21 26.39 -1.74
N TYR A 251 4.08 27.24 -2.76
CA TYR A 251 5.22 27.78 -3.49
C TYR A 251 6.10 28.66 -2.60
N GLU A 252 5.50 29.49 -1.74
CA GLU A 252 6.22 30.26 -0.72
C GLU A 252 6.99 29.33 0.25
N GLU A 253 6.36 28.25 0.71
CA GLU A 253 7.01 27.26 1.57
C GLU A 253 8.18 26.55 0.87
N ILE A 254 8.03 26.19 -0.42
CA ILE A 254 9.14 25.65 -1.22
C ILE A 254 10.29 26.66 -1.31
N ARG A 255 10.00 27.97 -1.41
CA ARG A 255 11.03 29.01 -1.47
C ARG A 255 11.80 29.16 -0.15
N LYS A 256 11.15 28.96 1.00
CA LYS A 256 11.76 29.06 2.33
C LYS A 256 12.70 27.88 2.67
N ASN A 257 12.46 26.71 2.09
CA ASN A 257 13.22 25.49 2.34
C ASN A 257 14.27 25.22 1.24
N LYS A 258 15.41 24.60 1.56
CA LYS A 258 16.37 24.14 0.53
C LYS A 258 15.75 23.03 -0.31
N THR A 259 15.11 22.05 0.33
CA THR A 259 14.44 20.95 -0.36
C THR A 259 13.15 20.54 0.33
N THR A 260 12.06 20.48 -0.44
CA THR A 260 10.72 20.08 0.01
C THR A 260 10.22 18.84 -0.72
N LEU A 261 9.72 17.84 0.00
CA LEU A 261 9.00 16.71 -0.60
C LEU A 261 7.49 16.95 -0.53
N VAL A 262 6.80 16.90 -1.67
CA VAL A 262 5.34 17.09 -1.74
C VAL A 262 4.67 15.75 -2.07
N PHE A 263 4.17 15.07 -1.05
CA PHE A 263 3.45 13.80 -1.19
C PHE A 263 1.99 14.01 -1.61
N THR A 264 1.54 13.11 -2.46
CA THR A 264 0.17 13.05 -2.97
C THR A 264 -0.34 11.60 -2.91
N ASN A 265 -1.64 11.41 -2.65
CA ASN A 265 -2.22 10.07 -2.50
C ASN A 265 -2.49 9.36 -3.85
N THR A 266 -2.53 10.10 -4.96
CA THR A 266 -2.80 9.55 -6.29
C THR A 266 -1.84 10.11 -7.33
N ARG A 267 -1.60 9.34 -8.40
CA ARG A 267 -0.78 9.78 -9.53
C ARG A 267 -1.40 10.98 -10.26
N PHE A 268 -2.74 11.01 -10.32
CA PHE A 268 -3.49 12.14 -10.84
C PHE A 268 -3.16 13.42 -10.05
N LEU A 269 -3.24 13.36 -8.72
CA LEU A 269 -2.95 14.51 -7.86
C LEU A 269 -1.48 14.95 -7.99
N ALA A 270 -0.53 14.02 -8.12
CA ALA A 270 0.87 14.35 -8.36
C ALA A 270 1.07 15.19 -9.63
N GLU A 271 0.50 14.77 -10.76
CA GLU A 271 0.61 15.48 -12.03
C GLU A 271 -0.14 16.83 -11.98
N PHE A 272 -1.31 16.88 -11.32
CA PHE A 272 -2.09 18.11 -11.15
C PHE A 272 -1.36 19.16 -10.31
N ILE A 273 -0.85 18.78 -9.14
CA ILE A 273 -0.10 19.69 -8.26
C ILE A 273 1.21 20.13 -8.93
N PHE A 274 1.89 19.24 -9.63
CA PHE A 274 3.08 19.60 -10.40
C PHE A 274 2.76 20.64 -11.47
N GLN A 275 1.68 20.46 -12.23
CA GLN A 275 1.25 21.43 -13.24
C GLN A 275 0.93 22.79 -12.62
N LEU A 276 0.13 22.83 -11.55
CA LEU A 276 -0.23 24.09 -10.88
C LEU A 276 0.99 24.82 -10.33
N LEU A 277 1.93 24.10 -9.70
CA LEU A 277 3.20 24.68 -9.24
C LEU A 277 4.04 25.19 -10.42
N TRP A 278 4.04 24.47 -11.54
CA TRP A 278 4.78 24.85 -12.73
C TRP A 278 4.24 26.15 -13.35
N ASP A 279 2.93 26.30 -13.40
CA ASP A 279 2.26 27.47 -13.98
C ASP A 279 2.57 28.76 -13.22
N ILE A 280 2.78 28.69 -11.90
CA ILE A 280 3.13 29.83 -11.05
C ILE A 280 4.64 29.97 -10.78
N ASN A 281 5.49 29.13 -11.38
CA ASN A 281 6.91 29.04 -11.05
C ASN A 281 7.74 30.19 -11.69
N GLU A 282 7.48 31.43 -11.29
CA GLU A 282 8.15 32.62 -11.81
C GLU A 282 9.67 32.61 -11.56
N ASP A 283 10.11 32.06 -10.42
CA ASP A 283 11.54 31.98 -10.03
C ASP A 283 12.30 30.85 -10.74
N ASN A 284 11.64 30.05 -11.59
CA ASN A 284 12.21 28.87 -12.24
C ASN A 284 12.85 27.89 -11.23
N LEU A 285 12.23 27.71 -10.07
CA LEU A 285 12.69 26.75 -9.07
C LEU A 285 12.75 25.35 -9.71
N PRO A 286 13.82 24.57 -9.49
CA PRO A 286 13.91 23.21 -9.98
C PRO A 286 12.96 22.30 -9.19
N ILE A 287 11.74 22.15 -9.73
CA ILE A 287 10.69 21.27 -9.21
C ILE A 287 10.62 20.02 -10.09
N GLY A 288 10.66 18.84 -9.47
CA GLY A 288 10.54 17.55 -10.14
C GLY A 288 9.22 16.83 -9.84
N ILE A 289 8.94 15.77 -10.61
CA ILE A 289 7.83 14.84 -10.35
C ILE A 289 8.34 13.39 -10.32
N HIS A 290 7.78 12.58 -9.41
CA HIS A 290 8.13 11.16 -9.28
C HIS A 290 6.95 10.26 -8.93
N HIS A 291 6.59 9.35 -9.84
CA HIS A 291 5.66 8.24 -9.60
C HIS A 291 5.94 7.05 -10.51
N GLY A 292 5.40 5.87 -10.15
CA GLY A 292 5.71 4.59 -10.81
C GLY A 292 5.35 4.50 -12.31
N SER A 293 4.46 5.36 -12.81
CA SER A 293 4.09 5.40 -14.23
C SER A 293 5.16 6.04 -15.13
N LEU A 294 6.09 6.81 -14.58
CA LEU A 294 7.15 7.48 -15.35
C LEU A 294 8.20 6.48 -15.85
N ALA A 295 8.79 6.78 -17.01
CA ALA A 295 9.89 6.00 -17.56
C ALA A 295 11.06 5.87 -16.57
N LYS A 296 11.74 4.71 -16.59
CA LYS A 296 12.87 4.41 -15.67
C LYS A 296 14.00 5.43 -15.78
N GLU A 297 14.25 5.93 -16.98
CA GLU A 297 15.25 6.98 -17.24
C GLU A 297 14.86 8.32 -16.61
N ALA A 298 13.59 8.72 -16.73
CA ALA A 298 13.07 9.93 -16.10
C ALA A 298 13.16 9.86 -14.57
N ARG A 299 12.75 8.72 -13.98
CA ARG A 299 12.88 8.49 -12.53
C ARG A 299 14.33 8.58 -12.08
N ARG A 300 15.25 7.84 -12.72
CA ARG A 300 16.69 7.90 -12.41
C ARG A 300 17.30 9.29 -12.52
N LYS A 301 16.83 10.10 -13.48
CA LYS A 301 17.30 11.48 -13.65
C LYS A 301 16.89 12.34 -12.44
N VAL A 302 15.62 12.25 -12.03
CA VAL A 302 15.06 12.97 -10.88
C VAL A 302 15.69 12.48 -9.57
N GLU A 303 15.79 11.16 -9.38
CA GLU A 303 16.50 10.53 -8.26
C GLU A 303 17.96 11.01 -8.17
N GLY A 304 18.66 11.06 -9.29
CA GLY A 304 20.04 11.56 -9.34
C GLY A 304 20.15 13.05 -9.02
N ALA A 305 19.23 13.88 -9.50
CA ALA A 305 19.20 15.31 -9.19
C ALA A 305 18.89 15.57 -7.71
N MET A 306 17.96 14.79 -7.12
CA MET A 306 17.65 14.82 -5.70
C MET A 306 18.88 14.46 -4.86
N ALA A 307 19.58 13.36 -5.19
CA ALA A 307 20.78 12.92 -4.47
C ALA A 307 21.94 13.92 -4.54
N ARG A 308 21.97 14.80 -5.55
CA ARG A 308 22.96 15.89 -5.68
C ARG A 308 22.51 17.21 -5.04
N GLY A 309 21.30 17.26 -4.45
CA GLY A 309 20.75 18.49 -3.87
C GLY A 309 20.39 19.55 -4.92
N GLU A 310 20.09 19.16 -6.16
CA GLU A 310 19.79 20.08 -7.27
C GLU A 310 18.31 20.51 -7.33
N LEU A 311 17.43 19.84 -6.57
CA LEU A 311 15.99 20.09 -6.58
C LEU A 311 15.55 20.91 -5.36
N ARG A 312 14.67 21.89 -5.62
CA ARG A 312 13.99 22.67 -4.57
C ARG A 312 12.73 21.96 -4.09
N ALA A 313 12.03 21.28 -4.98
CA ALA A 313 10.91 20.44 -4.60
C ALA A 313 10.77 19.20 -5.47
N LEU A 314 10.14 18.17 -4.90
CA LEU A 314 9.79 16.95 -5.62
C LEU A 314 8.35 16.56 -5.28
N VAL A 315 7.46 16.59 -6.28
CA VAL A 315 6.08 16.12 -6.17
C VAL A 315 6.05 14.62 -6.40
N CYS A 316 5.56 13.85 -5.44
CA CYS A 316 5.63 12.39 -5.50
C CYS A 316 4.39 11.69 -4.93
N THR A 317 4.24 10.41 -5.29
CA THR A 317 3.30 9.51 -4.63
C THR A 317 4.04 8.61 -3.64
N ALA A 318 3.33 7.63 -3.05
CA ALA A 318 3.89 6.58 -2.20
C ALA A 318 5.09 5.80 -2.78
N SER A 319 5.43 6.01 -4.05
CA SER A 319 6.69 5.56 -4.65
C SER A 319 7.94 5.98 -3.88
N LEU A 320 7.87 7.01 -3.03
CA LEU A 320 8.97 7.50 -2.18
C LEU A 320 8.66 7.39 -0.67
N ASP A 321 7.57 6.71 -0.26
CA ASP A 321 7.22 6.55 1.16
C ASP A 321 8.30 5.76 1.93
N LEU A 322 9.00 4.84 1.23
CA LEU A 322 9.88 3.85 1.85
C LEU A 322 11.33 3.92 1.34
N GLY A 323 12.26 3.82 2.29
CA GLY A 323 13.61 3.31 2.11
C GLY A 323 14.70 4.22 1.54
N VAL A 324 14.40 5.24 0.75
CA VAL A 324 15.49 6.02 0.15
C VAL A 324 15.92 7.17 1.07
N ASP A 325 17.20 7.18 1.43
CA ASP A 325 17.86 8.28 2.12
C ASP A 325 18.28 9.34 1.09
N TRP A 326 17.51 10.42 0.99
CA TRP A 326 17.70 11.49 0.01
C TRP A 326 18.54 12.67 0.52
N GLY A 327 19.15 12.56 1.70
CA GLY A 327 19.89 13.67 2.32
C GLY A 327 18.98 14.64 3.09
N ASP A 328 19.47 15.86 3.32
CA ASP A 328 18.83 16.88 4.17
C ASP A 328 17.57 17.47 3.50
N ILE A 329 16.42 16.80 3.64
CA ILE A 329 15.10 17.35 3.30
C ILE A 329 14.60 18.20 4.46
N ASP A 330 14.27 19.47 4.23
CA ASP A 330 13.88 20.36 5.33
C ASP A 330 12.40 20.21 5.72
N CYS A 331 11.53 19.90 4.76
CA CYS A 331 10.09 19.89 4.95
C CYS A 331 9.40 18.83 4.07
N VAL A 332 8.43 18.14 4.67
CA VAL A 332 7.52 17.22 3.98
C VAL A 332 6.12 17.84 3.94
N VAL A 333 5.55 17.98 2.75
CA VAL A 333 4.19 18.44 2.54
C VAL A 333 3.31 17.26 2.16
N GLN A 334 2.15 17.13 2.79
CA GLN A 334 1.16 16.10 2.50
C GLN A 334 -0.08 16.76 1.89
N MET A 335 -0.28 16.58 0.58
CA MET A 335 -1.45 17.09 -0.14
C MET A 335 -2.65 16.15 0.05
N GLY A 336 -3.74 16.71 0.58
CA GLY A 336 -4.90 15.99 1.05
C GLY A 336 -4.61 15.20 2.32
N ALA A 337 -5.65 14.65 2.94
CA ALA A 337 -5.48 13.94 4.21
C ALA A 337 -4.56 12.68 4.10
N PRO A 338 -3.80 12.33 5.15
CA PRO A 338 -2.77 11.28 5.09
C PRO A 338 -3.32 9.85 5.00
N LYS A 339 -4.61 9.63 5.29
CA LYS A 339 -5.30 8.33 5.32
C LYS A 339 -4.80 7.33 6.36
N GLY A 340 -3.73 7.64 7.09
CA GLY A 340 -3.25 6.87 8.24
C GLY A 340 -2.08 7.54 8.96
N SER A 341 -2.02 7.40 10.29
CA SER A 341 -1.00 7.97 11.18
C SER A 341 0.39 7.38 10.94
N SER A 342 0.48 6.05 10.80
CA SER A 342 1.75 5.34 10.53
C SER A 342 2.37 5.75 9.20
N ARG A 343 1.55 5.94 8.17
CA ARG A 343 2.02 6.42 6.86
C ARG A 343 2.50 7.86 6.93
N LEU A 344 1.78 8.70 7.67
CA LEU A 344 2.22 10.07 7.91
C LEU A 344 3.61 10.06 8.57
N LEU A 345 3.81 9.31 9.65
CA LEU A 345 5.11 9.18 10.32
C LEU A 345 6.23 8.72 9.37
N GLN A 346 5.96 7.75 8.48
CA GLN A 346 6.94 7.30 7.48
C GLN A 346 7.33 8.42 6.50
N ARG A 347 6.35 9.22 6.05
CA ARG A 347 6.58 10.37 5.16
C ARG A 347 7.35 11.47 5.88
N ILE A 348 6.91 11.85 7.08
CA ILE A 348 7.55 12.86 7.93
C ILE A 348 9.00 12.47 8.20
N GLY A 349 9.25 11.20 8.48
CA GLY A 349 10.58 10.67 8.73
C GLY A 349 11.58 10.85 7.58
N ARG A 350 11.14 11.32 6.41
CA ARG A 350 12.01 11.75 5.29
C ARG A 350 12.60 13.14 5.50
N ALA A 351 11.93 14.03 6.22
CA ALA A 351 12.47 15.34 6.59
C ALA A 351 13.49 15.19 7.73
N ASN A 352 14.63 15.88 7.62
CA ASN A 352 15.70 15.93 8.60
C ASN A 352 16.00 14.53 9.17
N HIS A 353 16.43 13.59 8.32
CA HIS A 353 16.63 12.15 8.62
C HIS A 353 17.79 11.89 9.62
N ARG A 354 17.75 12.56 10.77
CA ARG A 354 18.68 12.51 11.89
C ARG A 354 17.85 12.40 13.17
N LEU A 355 18.23 11.45 14.03
CA LEU A 355 17.50 11.18 15.28
C LEU A 355 17.33 12.44 16.17
N ASP A 356 18.32 13.33 16.15
CA ASP A 356 18.42 14.47 17.07
C ASP A 356 17.82 15.78 16.50
N GLN A 357 17.23 15.76 15.30
CA GLN A 357 16.60 16.94 14.68
C GLN A 357 15.12 16.68 14.40
N PRO A 358 14.23 17.64 14.68
CA PRO A 358 12.81 17.46 14.41
C PRO A 358 12.56 17.39 12.90
N SER A 359 11.80 16.37 12.49
CA SER A 359 11.23 16.31 11.15
C SER A 359 10.04 17.27 11.05
N ARG A 360 10.05 18.17 10.06
CA ARG A 360 8.98 19.14 9.85
C ARG A 360 8.02 18.68 8.76
N ALA A 361 6.73 18.84 9.02
CA ALA A 361 5.67 18.41 8.13
C ALA A 361 4.52 19.40 8.05
N LEU A 362 3.97 19.59 6.85
CA LEU A 362 2.83 20.45 6.58
C LEU A 362 1.72 19.65 5.91
N LEU A 363 0.56 19.56 6.55
CA LEU A 363 -0.64 18.91 6.03
C LEU A 363 -1.50 19.93 5.29
N VAL A 364 -1.90 19.64 4.05
CA VAL A 364 -2.70 20.55 3.21
C VAL A 364 -4.06 19.90 2.91
N PRO A 365 -5.11 20.19 3.69
CA PRO A 365 -6.41 19.55 3.52
C PRO A 365 -7.12 20.03 2.24
N GLY A 366 -7.75 19.11 1.52
CA GLY A 366 -8.52 19.43 0.32
C GLY A 366 -9.95 19.90 0.59
N ASN A 367 -10.46 19.64 1.80
CA ASN A 367 -11.80 20.03 2.26
C ASN A 367 -11.91 19.98 3.80
N ARG A 368 -13.06 20.37 4.35
CA ARG A 368 -13.31 20.40 5.81
C ARG A 368 -13.24 19.05 6.52
N PHE A 369 -13.70 17.96 5.91
CA PHE A 369 -13.50 16.64 6.50
C PHE A 369 -12.03 16.22 6.49
N GLU A 370 -11.30 16.54 5.42
CA GLU A 370 -9.85 16.32 5.37
C GLU A 370 -9.10 17.18 6.39
N PHE A 371 -9.61 18.35 6.76
CA PHE A 371 -9.07 19.16 7.86
C PHE A 371 -9.23 18.43 9.22
N LEU A 372 -10.40 17.87 9.49
CA LEU A 372 -10.61 17.05 10.69
C LEU A 372 -9.72 15.79 10.66
N GLU A 373 -9.58 15.13 9.51
CA GLU A 373 -8.68 13.98 9.36
C GLU A 373 -7.20 14.36 9.56
N ALA A 374 -6.77 15.51 9.04
CA ALA A 374 -5.42 16.04 9.25
C ALA A 374 -5.18 16.38 10.73
N THR A 375 -6.18 16.94 11.42
CA THR A 375 -6.12 17.20 12.86
C THR A 375 -6.06 15.89 13.66
N ALA A 376 -6.87 14.89 13.29
CA ALA A 376 -6.83 13.56 13.90
C ALA A 376 -5.48 12.88 13.72
N ALA A 377 -4.86 13.00 12.54
CA ALA A 377 -3.54 12.47 12.27
C ALA A 377 -2.45 13.21 13.04
N LYS A 378 -2.53 14.54 13.15
CA LYS A 378 -1.63 15.33 14.00
C LYS A 378 -1.73 14.91 15.46
N ASP A 379 -2.95 14.88 16.02
CA ASP A 379 -3.18 14.46 17.40
C ASP A 379 -2.68 13.01 17.63
N ALA A 380 -2.86 12.11 16.67
CA ALA A 380 -2.35 10.74 16.78
C ALA A 380 -0.81 10.67 16.81
N VAL A 381 -0.13 11.51 16.01
CA VAL A 381 1.33 11.65 16.02
C VAL A 381 1.81 12.19 17.36
N ASP A 382 1.16 13.25 17.88
CA ASP A 382 1.47 13.86 19.17
C ASP A 382 1.28 12.86 20.33
N ASP A 383 0.24 12.02 20.26
CA ASP A 383 -0.05 10.97 21.26
C ASP A 383 0.82 9.70 21.09
N GLY A 384 1.66 9.62 20.05
CA GLY A 384 2.46 8.43 19.72
C GLY A 384 1.63 7.21 19.28
N GLN A 385 0.37 7.41 18.91
CA GLN A 385 -0.53 6.36 18.43
C GLN A 385 -0.27 6.02 16.96
N ARG A 386 -0.45 4.75 16.60
CA ARG A 386 -0.07 4.20 15.30
C ARG A 386 -1.16 3.33 14.73
N ASP A 387 -1.33 3.40 13.42
CA ASP A 387 -2.20 2.52 12.66
C ASP A 387 -1.44 1.24 12.27
N GLY A 388 -2.08 0.08 12.40
CA GLY A 388 -1.56 -1.21 11.95
C GLY A 388 -2.63 -1.98 11.19
N GLU A 389 -2.19 -2.88 10.32
CA GLU A 389 -3.05 -3.92 9.78
C GLU A 389 -2.83 -5.21 10.59
N ASP A 390 -3.90 -5.95 10.84
CA ASP A 390 -3.80 -7.23 11.52
C ASP A 390 -3.15 -8.28 10.61
N PHE A 391 -2.44 -9.23 11.23
CA PHE A 391 -1.97 -10.42 10.53
C PHE A 391 -3.15 -11.30 10.12
N ARG A 392 -3.03 -11.94 8.96
CA ARG A 392 -4.05 -12.84 8.41
C ARG A 392 -3.48 -14.23 8.14
N ALA A 393 -4.38 -15.19 7.97
CA ALA A 393 -4.03 -16.50 7.42
C ALA A 393 -3.41 -16.35 6.02
N GLY A 394 -2.35 -17.12 5.77
CA GLY A 394 -1.62 -17.15 4.51
C GLY A 394 -2.45 -17.71 3.37
N GLY A 395 -2.28 -17.14 2.17
CA GLY A 395 -3.06 -17.56 0.98
C GLY A 395 -2.66 -18.94 0.45
N LEU A 396 -3.65 -19.79 0.11
CA LEU A 396 -3.41 -21.12 -0.46
C LEU A 396 -2.76 -21.07 -1.86
N ASP A 397 -2.93 -19.97 -2.59
CA ASP A 397 -2.29 -19.73 -3.89
C ASP A 397 -0.78 -19.49 -3.78
N VAL A 398 -0.37 -18.74 -2.75
CA VAL A 398 1.04 -18.53 -2.39
C VAL A 398 1.66 -19.83 -1.89
N LEU A 399 0.93 -20.60 -1.06
CA LEU A 399 1.37 -21.92 -0.61
C LEU A 399 1.61 -22.88 -1.79
N ALA A 400 0.67 -22.95 -2.73
CA ALA A 400 0.82 -23.79 -3.92
C ALA A 400 2.02 -23.37 -4.78
N GLN A 401 2.29 -22.07 -4.90
CA GLN A 401 3.48 -21.57 -5.58
C GLN A 401 4.76 -22.03 -4.87
N HIS A 402 4.80 -21.96 -3.53
CA HIS A 402 5.94 -22.38 -2.73
C HIS A 402 6.20 -23.89 -2.83
N VAL A 403 5.17 -24.73 -2.73
CA VAL A 403 5.28 -26.19 -2.91
C VAL A 403 5.87 -26.52 -4.29
N MET A 404 5.41 -25.83 -5.34
CA MET A 404 5.99 -25.98 -6.68
C MET A 404 7.46 -25.54 -6.72
N ALA A 405 7.83 -24.45 -6.04
CA ALA A 405 9.22 -23.99 -5.94
C ALA A 405 10.12 -25.03 -5.27
N CYS A 406 9.65 -25.65 -4.17
CA CYS A 406 10.37 -26.74 -3.49
C CYS A 406 10.57 -27.94 -4.42
N ALA A 407 9.52 -28.37 -5.13
CA ALA A 407 9.61 -29.43 -6.14
C ALA A 407 10.63 -29.12 -7.25
N CYS A 408 10.77 -27.84 -7.63
CA CYS A 408 11.73 -27.39 -8.63
C CYS A 408 13.19 -27.46 -8.16
N ALA A 409 13.41 -27.37 -6.86
CA ALA A 409 14.73 -27.44 -6.25
C ALA A 409 15.17 -28.89 -6.09
N ALA A 410 14.35 -29.71 -5.42
CA ALA A 410 14.66 -31.11 -5.15
C ALA A 410 13.37 -31.92 -4.89
N PRO A 411 13.43 -33.26 -5.01
CA PRO A 411 12.38 -34.12 -4.47
C PRO A 411 12.20 -33.92 -2.97
N PHE A 412 10.98 -34.08 -2.45
CA PHE A 412 10.66 -33.85 -1.04
C PHE A 412 9.69 -34.90 -0.48
N HIS A 413 9.74 -35.11 0.84
CA HIS A 413 8.75 -35.88 1.58
C HIS A 413 7.59 -34.99 2.03
N GLU A 414 6.38 -35.55 1.96
CA GLU A 414 5.14 -34.83 2.25
C GLU A 414 5.08 -34.30 3.70
N GLU A 415 5.45 -35.13 4.66
CA GLU A 415 5.40 -34.80 6.09
C GLU A 415 6.45 -33.75 6.48
N GLU A 416 7.65 -33.85 5.92
CA GLU A 416 8.75 -32.90 6.16
C GLU A 416 8.38 -31.50 5.64
N LEU A 417 7.88 -31.41 4.39
CA LEU A 417 7.51 -30.11 3.83
C LEU A 417 6.28 -29.50 4.54
N LEU A 418 5.32 -30.32 4.99
CA LEU A 418 4.20 -29.83 5.79
C LEU A 418 4.67 -29.28 7.14
N ALA A 419 5.62 -29.95 7.81
CA ALA A 419 6.20 -29.45 9.05
C ALA A 419 6.94 -28.12 8.83
N GLU A 420 7.72 -27.99 7.74
CA GLU A 420 8.36 -26.73 7.35
C GLU A 420 7.34 -25.61 7.14
N VAL A 421 6.23 -25.89 6.44
CA VAL A 421 5.16 -24.91 6.17
C VAL A 421 4.51 -24.44 7.48
N ARG A 422 4.14 -25.38 8.37
CA ARG A 422 3.52 -25.08 9.66
C ARG A 422 4.43 -24.35 10.63
N ALA A 423 5.74 -24.40 10.42
CA ALA A 423 6.71 -23.60 11.17
C ALA A 423 6.62 -22.09 10.87
N SER A 424 5.78 -21.67 9.91
CA SER A 424 5.47 -20.26 9.66
C SER A 424 4.09 -19.90 10.23
N LEU A 425 4.00 -18.80 10.98
CA LEU A 425 2.74 -18.34 11.60
C LEU A 425 1.57 -18.25 10.60
N PRO A 426 1.72 -17.68 9.38
CA PRO A 426 0.61 -17.57 8.43
C PRO A 426 0.03 -18.92 7.98
N TYR A 427 0.76 -20.03 8.14
CA TYR A 427 0.35 -21.36 7.68
C TYR A 427 0.27 -22.40 8.80
N ALA A 428 0.38 -21.99 10.06
CA ALA A 428 0.24 -22.88 11.22
C ALA A 428 -1.13 -23.58 11.28
N TRP A 429 -2.16 -22.95 10.70
CA TRP A 429 -3.53 -23.47 10.61
C TRP A 429 -3.74 -24.59 9.58
N VAL A 430 -2.79 -24.80 8.63
CA VAL A 430 -3.00 -25.72 7.50
C VAL A 430 -3.13 -27.15 8.02
N GLU A 431 -4.30 -27.75 7.89
CA GLU A 431 -4.55 -29.14 8.29
C GLU A 431 -4.12 -30.14 7.21
N GLU A 432 -4.11 -31.43 7.52
CA GLU A 432 -3.75 -32.47 6.53
C GLU A 432 -4.69 -32.48 5.33
N GLN A 433 -5.97 -32.15 5.53
CA GLN A 433 -6.95 -32.09 4.45
C GLN A 433 -6.63 -30.94 3.48
N ASP A 434 -6.31 -29.76 3.99
CA ASP A 434 -5.92 -28.61 3.18
C ASP A 434 -4.63 -28.89 2.42
N TRP A 435 -3.66 -29.52 3.10
CA TRP A 435 -2.41 -29.93 2.49
C TRP A 435 -2.60 -30.89 1.31
N LYS A 436 -3.45 -31.91 1.47
CA LYS A 436 -3.80 -32.85 0.38
C LYS A 436 -4.45 -32.14 -0.80
N ARG A 437 -5.32 -31.16 -0.55
CA ARG A 437 -5.96 -30.34 -1.61
C ARG A 437 -4.92 -29.49 -2.35
N VAL A 438 -4.01 -28.86 -1.62
CA VAL A 438 -2.89 -28.08 -2.20
C VAL A 438 -1.99 -28.98 -3.05
N LEU A 439 -1.59 -30.14 -2.53
CA LEU A 439 -0.77 -31.11 -3.28
C LEU A 439 -1.48 -31.64 -4.52
N GLY A 440 -2.77 -31.98 -4.43
CA GLY A 440 -3.57 -32.40 -5.59
C GLY A 440 -3.63 -31.30 -6.67
N PHE A 441 -3.80 -30.04 -6.26
CA PHE A 441 -3.70 -28.92 -7.19
C PHE A 441 -2.30 -28.80 -7.81
N VAL A 442 -1.22 -28.86 -7.02
CA VAL A 442 0.15 -28.75 -7.55
C VAL A 442 0.44 -29.93 -8.50
N GLU A 443 -0.01 -31.13 -8.15
CA GLU A 443 0.13 -32.37 -8.93
C GLU A 443 -0.50 -32.25 -10.31
N ASN A 444 -1.79 -31.94 -10.40
CA ASN A 444 -2.55 -32.10 -11.64
C ASN A 444 -3.60 -31.00 -11.89
N GLY A 445 -3.61 -29.95 -11.08
CA GLY A 445 -4.54 -28.83 -11.19
C GLY A 445 -5.91 -29.07 -10.55
N GLY A 446 -6.13 -30.18 -9.85
CA GLY A 446 -7.43 -30.51 -9.25
C GLY A 446 -8.27 -31.48 -10.10
N TYR A 447 -9.39 -31.94 -9.55
CA TYR A 447 -10.22 -32.97 -10.17
C TYR A 447 -10.71 -32.58 -11.58
N ALA A 448 -11.13 -31.33 -11.76
CA ALA A 448 -11.64 -30.81 -13.02
C ALA A 448 -10.53 -30.67 -14.09
N LEU A 449 -9.26 -30.54 -13.68
CA LEU A 449 -8.14 -30.26 -14.57
C LEU A 449 -7.19 -31.44 -14.80
N ARG A 450 -7.32 -32.53 -14.03
CA ARG A 450 -6.44 -33.72 -14.09
C ARG A 450 -6.32 -34.39 -15.46
N ALA A 451 -7.33 -34.23 -16.31
CA ALA A 451 -7.36 -34.80 -17.66
C ALA A 451 -6.39 -34.09 -18.63
N TYR A 452 -5.94 -32.87 -18.31
CA TYR A 452 -5.05 -32.11 -19.18
C TYR A 452 -3.59 -32.31 -18.78
N ASP A 453 -2.79 -32.90 -19.68
CA ASP A 453 -1.39 -33.23 -19.41
C ASP A 453 -0.53 -32.03 -18.98
N LYS A 454 -0.86 -30.82 -19.47
CA LYS A 454 -0.14 -29.59 -19.13
C LYS A 454 -0.15 -29.25 -17.62
N PHE A 455 -1.09 -29.80 -16.85
CA PHE A 455 -1.23 -29.55 -15.42
C PHE A 455 -0.59 -30.64 -14.55
N LYS A 456 -0.12 -31.75 -15.15
CA LYS A 456 0.60 -32.83 -14.44
C LYS A 456 2.05 -32.41 -14.12
N ARG A 457 2.24 -31.61 -13.07
CA ARG A 457 3.52 -30.93 -12.76
C ARG A 457 4.44 -31.74 -11.83
N ILE A 458 3.86 -32.39 -10.82
CA ILE A 458 4.58 -33.25 -9.88
C ILE A 458 3.94 -34.64 -9.82
N VAL A 459 4.67 -35.62 -9.30
CA VAL A 459 4.19 -36.99 -9.11
C VAL A 459 4.78 -37.56 -7.83
N ARG A 460 3.96 -38.34 -7.10
CA ARG A 460 4.40 -39.11 -5.94
C ARG A 460 4.90 -40.49 -6.38
N ASP A 461 6.10 -40.86 -5.96
CA ASP A 461 6.63 -42.20 -6.20
C ASP A 461 6.15 -43.23 -5.17
N LYS A 462 6.56 -44.49 -5.36
CA LYS A 462 6.18 -45.60 -4.47
C LYS A 462 6.74 -45.48 -3.05
N ASN A 463 7.81 -44.70 -2.87
CA ASN A 463 8.44 -44.44 -1.58
C ASN A 463 7.81 -43.22 -0.89
N GLY A 464 6.79 -42.62 -1.50
CA GLY A 464 6.07 -41.48 -0.97
C GLY A 464 6.76 -40.14 -1.23
N VAL A 465 7.78 -40.09 -2.08
CA VAL A 465 8.53 -38.86 -2.43
C VAL A 465 7.87 -38.16 -3.60
N TRP A 466 7.69 -36.85 -3.48
CA TRP A 466 7.19 -35.99 -4.55
C TRP A 466 8.34 -35.43 -5.39
N ARG A 467 8.19 -35.45 -6.71
CA ARG A 467 9.18 -34.92 -7.67
C ARG A 467 8.51 -34.34 -8.92
N LEU A 468 9.24 -33.53 -9.66
CA LEU A 468 8.77 -33.06 -10.98
C LEU A 468 8.53 -34.23 -11.94
N THR A 469 7.47 -34.13 -12.72
CA THR A 469 7.21 -35.03 -13.85
C THR A 469 8.18 -34.78 -15.01
N HIS A 470 8.54 -33.51 -15.25
CA HIS A 470 9.46 -33.09 -16.31
C HIS A 470 10.27 -31.83 -15.92
N PRO A 471 11.57 -31.73 -16.27
CA PRO A 471 12.40 -30.56 -15.94
C PRO A 471 11.90 -29.21 -16.50
N GLU A 472 11.13 -29.23 -17.59
CA GLU A 472 10.53 -28.02 -18.19
C GLU A 472 9.62 -27.28 -17.21
N HIS A 473 8.95 -27.98 -16.29
CA HIS A 473 8.11 -27.34 -15.28
C HIS A 473 8.91 -26.41 -14.37
N ALA A 474 10.18 -26.72 -14.09
CA ALA A 474 11.05 -25.82 -13.34
C ALA A 474 11.36 -24.54 -14.12
N GLN A 475 11.58 -24.64 -15.44
CA GLN A 475 11.79 -23.47 -16.29
C GLN A 475 10.53 -22.61 -16.34
N ARG A 476 9.36 -23.23 -16.54
CA ARG A 476 8.06 -22.53 -16.60
C ARG A 476 7.72 -21.83 -15.29
N HIS A 477 7.93 -22.51 -14.14
CA HIS A 477 7.76 -21.91 -12.82
C HIS A 477 8.65 -20.66 -12.66
N ARG A 478 9.96 -20.78 -12.91
CA ARG A 478 10.90 -19.65 -12.73
C ARG A 478 10.64 -18.45 -13.65
N MET A 479 9.96 -18.63 -14.79
CA MET A 479 9.55 -17.54 -15.68
C MET A 479 8.29 -16.81 -15.22
N ASN A 480 7.47 -17.43 -14.35
CA ASN A 480 6.16 -16.94 -13.98
C ASN A 480 5.97 -16.72 -12.47
N ALA A 481 6.86 -17.24 -11.63
CA ALA A 481 6.79 -17.10 -10.18
C ALA A 481 6.90 -15.64 -9.73
N GLY A 482 6.15 -15.31 -8.69
CA GLY A 482 5.92 -13.97 -8.20
C GLY A 482 4.51 -13.81 -7.66
N ILE A 483 4.33 -12.75 -6.89
CA ILE A 483 3.08 -12.41 -6.20
C ILE A 483 2.50 -11.07 -6.65
N ILE A 484 3.33 -10.20 -7.21
CA ILE A 484 2.89 -8.90 -7.73
C ILE A 484 2.21 -9.12 -9.08
N VAL A 485 0.89 -9.02 -9.08
CA VAL A 485 0.07 -9.01 -10.29
C VAL A 485 -0.15 -7.56 -10.70
N ASP A 486 0.74 -7.03 -11.54
CA ASP A 486 0.56 -5.68 -12.09
C ASP A 486 -0.68 -5.62 -13.00
N SER A 487 -1.34 -4.46 -12.97
CA SER A 487 -2.33 -4.09 -13.98
C SER A 487 -1.66 -3.97 -15.35
N GLU A 488 -2.41 -4.24 -16.41
CA GLU A 488 -1.91 -4.07 -17.77
C GLU A 488 -1.66 -2.59 -18.05
N MET A 489 -0.46 -2.29 -18.54
CA MET A 489 -0.03 -0.93 -18.82
C MET A 489 0.37 -0.81 -20.30
N LEU A 490 -0.09 0.23 -20.97
CA LEU A 490 0.35 0.61 -22.31
C LEU A 490 1.50 1.62 -22.22
N THR A 491 2.48 1.49 -23.09
CA THR A 491 3.64 2.41 -23.17
C THR A 491 3.23 3.69 -23.88
N VAL A 492 3.42 4.84 -23.25
CA VAL A 492 3.24 6.14 -23.87
C VAL A 492 4.56 6.57 -24.50
N ARG A 493 4.57 6.83 -25.80
CA ARG A 493 5.81 7.21 -26.51
C ARG A 493 5.55 8.13 -27.69
N PHE A 494 6.56 8.93 -28.02
CA PHE A 494 6.57 9.70 -29.26
C PHE A 494 6.78 8.81 -30.48
N ARG A 495 6.40 9.32 -31.66
CA ARG A 495 6.64 8.65 -32.95
C ARG A 495 8.12 8.36 -33.22
N ASN A 496 9.03 9.19 -32.70
CA ASN A 496 10.48 8.99 -32.78
C ASN A 496 11.01 7.89 -31.84
N GLY A 497 10.14 7.20 -31.10
CA GLY A 497 10.50 6.11 -30.20
C GLY A 497 10.84 6.52 -28.76
N ARG A 498 10.91 7.82 -28.45
CA ARG A 498 11.17 8.30 -27.09
C ARG A 498 10.02 7.88 -26.15
N ASN A 499 10.36 7.08 -25.14
CA ASN A 499 9.43 6.58 -24.13
C ASN A 499 9.21 7.62 -23.02
N LEU A 500 7.95 7.89 -22.68
CA LEU A 500 7.55 8.79 -21.60
C LEU A 500 7.18 8.04 -20.32
N GLY A 501 6.70 6.80 -20.45
CA GLY A 501 6.22 6.01 -19.33
C GLY A 501 5.11 5.07 -19.74
N LYS A 502 4.24 4.73 -18.80
CA LYS A 502 3.11 3.84 -19.06
C LYS A 502 1.83 4.30 -18.39
N VAL A 503 0.69 4.07 -19.05
CA VAL A 503 -0.66 4.33 -18.53
C VAL A 503 -1.45 3.03 -18.43
N GLU A 504 -2.44 2.97 -17.54
CA GLU A 504 -3.28 1.79 -17.35
C GLU A 504 -4.15 1.52 -18.58
N GLU A 505 -4.39 0.24 -18.91
CA GLU A 505 -5.23 -0.17 -20.04
C GLU A 505 -6.62 0.47 -20.01
N ARG A 506 -7.22 0.61 -18.82
CA ARG A 506 -8.55 1.23 -18.66
C ARG A 506 -8.58 2.68 -19.13
N PHE A 507 -7.57 3.46 -18.76
CA PHE A 507 -7.45 4.84 -19.22
C PHE A 507 -7.14 4.91 -20.71
N ALA A 508 -6.21 4.07 -21.19
CA ALA A 508 -5.92 4.03 -22.62
C ALA A 508 -7.15 3.63 -23.46
N ALA A 509 -8.04 2.79 -22.95
CA ALA A 509 -9.27 2.37 -23.61
C ALA A 509 -10.30 3.49 -23.75
N THR A 510 -10.22 4.56 -22.95
CA THR A 510 -11.09 5.73 -23.10
C THR A 510 -10.56 6.73 -24.14
N LEU A 511 -9.33 6.55 -24.63
CA LEU A 511 -8.68 7.48 -25.56
C LEU A 511 -8.91 7.11 -27.02
N SER A 512 -9.12 8.12 -27.84
CA SER A 512 -9.19 8.08 -29.30
C SER A 512 -8.10 8.96 -29.93
N PRO A 513 -7.67 8.70 -31.18
CA PRO A 513 -6.81 9.63 -31.91
C PRO A 513 -7.40 11.04 -31.96
N GLY A 514 -6.60 12.05 -31.59
CA GLY A 514 -7.00 13.45 -31.45
C GLY A 514 -7.25 13.88 -30.00
N ASP A 515 -7.48 12.95 -29.07
CA ASP A 515 -7.65 13.27 -27.65
C ASP A 515 -6.36 13.81 -27.05
N THR A 516 -6.48 14.72 -26.09
CA THR A 516 -5.33 15.30 -25.38
C THR A 516 -5.34 14.94 -23.90
N PHE A 517 -4.17 14.59 -23.37
CA PHE A 517 -3.99 14.29 -21.95
C PHE A 517 -2.63 14.77 -21.42
N PHE A 518 -2.57 15.10 -20.13
CA PHE A 518 -1.33 15.54 -19.47
C PHE A 518 -0.60 14.36 -18.83
N PHE A 519 0.69 14.21 -19.12
CA PHE A 519 1.48 13.11 -18.57
C PHE A 519 2.98 13.42 -18.62
N ALA A 520 3.71 13.03 -17.57
CA ALA A 520 5.14 13.29 -17.44
C ALA A 520 5.49 14.79 -17.56
N GLY A 521 4.65 15.66 -16.99
CA GLY A 521 4.83 17.11 -17.03
C GLY A 521 4.58 17.75 -18.40
N MET A 522 3.87 17.09 -19.32
CA MET A 522 3.64 17.58 -20.68
C MET A 522 2.20 17.33 -21.14
N SER A 523 1.63 18.28 -21.91
CA SER A 523 0.39 18.06 -22.67
C SER A 523 0.67 17.23 -23.93
N LEU A 524 -0.03 16.12 -24.09
CA LEU A 524 0.16 15.14 -25.17
C LEU A 524 -1.13 14.96 -25.96
N GLU A 525 -1.04 14.84 -27.28
CA GLU A 525 -2.15 14.47 -28.18
C GLU A 525 -1.93 13.04 -28.69
N VAL A 526 -2.97 12.22 -28.64
CA VAL A 526 -2.95 10.84 -29.13
C VAL A 526 -2.95 10.83 -30.65
N GLU A 527 -1.89 10.30 -31.26
CA GLU A 527 -1.84 10.09 -32.72
C GLU A 527 -2.40 8.72 -33.11
N GLN A 528 -2.08 7.68 -32.33
CA GLN A 528 -2.44 6.30 -32.63
C GLN A 528 -2.37 5.42 -31.39
N LEU A 529 -3.37 4.55 -31.20
CA LEU A 529 -3.28 3.39 -30.31
C LEU A 529 -2.95 2.15 -31.15
N LYS A 530 -1.85 1.47 -30.82
CA LYS A 530 -1.44 0.25 -31.51
C LYS A 530 -0.83 -0.74 -30.54
N ASP A 531 -1.37 -1.96 -30.51
CA ASP A 531 -0.93 -3.04 -29.63
C ASP A 531 -0.91 -2.61 -28.15
N MET A 532 0.28 -2.49 -27.55
CA MET A 532 0.50 -2.03 -26.18
C MET A 532 1.11 -0.63 -26.11
N ASP A 533 0.98 0.17 -27.18
CA ASP A 533 1.54 1.51 -27.28
C ASP A 533 0.45 2.57 -27.52
N VAL A 534 0.59 3.70 -26.83
CA VAL A 534 -0.09 4.97 -27.13
C VAL A 534 0.94 5.91 -27.75
N VAL A 535 0.86 6.11 -29.06
CA VAL A 535 1.75 7.00 -29.81
C VAL A 535 1.20 8.42 -29.71
N VAL A 536 2.05 9.34 -29.25
CA VAL A 536 1.66 10.73 -28.95
C VAL A 536 2.55 11.77 -29.64
N ARG A 537 2.04 13.00 -29.71
CA ARG A 537 2.79 14.24 -30.03
C ARG A 537 2.55 15.30 -28.96
N ALA A 538 3.41 16.32 -28.90
CA ALA A 538 3.20 17.44 -27.96
C ALA A 538 1.99 18.28 -28.40
N ALA A 539 1.08 18.55 -27.47
CA ALA A 539 -0.10 19.38 -27.70
C ALA A 539 0.13 20.82 -27.21
N LYS A 540 -0.59 21.78 -27.81
CA LYS A 540 -0.62 23.19 -27.36
C LYS A 540 -1.91 23.56 -26.60
N THR A 541 -2.92 22.70 -26.65
CA THR A 541 -4.22 22.88 -26.01
C THR A 541 -4.24 22.31 -24.59
N SER A 542 -5.21 22.80 -23.80
CA SER A 542 -5.52 22.26 -22.47
C SER A 542 -5.79 20.76 -22.58
N ALA A 543 -5.16 19.98 -21.71
CA ALA A 543 -5.12 18.53 -21.78
C ALA A 543 -5.65 17.93 -20.48
N THR A 544 -6.42 16.85 -20.61
CA THR A 544 -7.06 16.21 -19.46
C THR A 544 -6.03 15.38 -18.68
N ILE A 545 -5.92 15.53 -17.36
CA ILE A 545 -5.03 14.67 -16.58
C ILE A 545 -5.69 13.28 -16.44
N PRO A 546 -4.96 12.17 -16.71
CA PRO A 546 -5.48 10.83 -16.56
C PRO A 546 -5.97 10.55 -15.13
N SER A 547 -7.25 10.23 -14.98
CA SER A 547 -7.76 9.65 -13.73
C SER A 547 -7.40 8.17 -13.71
N TYR A 548 -6.49 7.79 -12.80
CA TYR A 548 -6.12 6.40 -12.59
C TYR A 548 -7.05 5.77 -11.57
N GLY A 549 -7.61 4.60 -11.89
CA GLY A 549 -8.35 3.77 -10.94
C GLY A 549 -7.45 3.00 -9.97
N GLY A 550 -6.17 3.41 -9.85
CA GLY A 550 -5.21 2.84 -8.91
C GLY A 550 -5.75 2.93 -7.48
N GLN A 551 -5.35 1.96 -6.64
CA GLN A 551 -5.79 1.77 -5.25
C GLN A 551 -5.87 3.11 -4.50
N ARG A 552 -7.07 3.71 -4.45
CA ARG A 552 -7.37 4.80 -3.52
C ARG A 552 -7.27 4.19 -2.13
N LEU A 553 -6.47 4.83 -1.29
CA LEU A 553 -6.23 4.35 0.07
C LEU A 553 -7.41 4.81 0.94
N PRO A 554 -8.14 3.90 1.59
CA PRO A 554 -9.21 4.28 2.50
C PRO A 554 -8.62 4.93 3.75
N ILE A 555 -9.44 5.71 4.44
CA ILE A 555 -9.15 6.15 5.80
C ILE A 555 -8.98 4.94 6.74
N SER A 556 -7.99 4.99 7.63
CA SER A 556 -7.81 3.95 8.66
C SER A 556 -8.96 3.99 9.68
N THR A 557 -9.28 2.83 10.27
CA THR A 557 -10.37 2.71 11.25
C THR A 557 -10.12 3.61 12.47
N HIS A 558 -8.84 3.72 12.87
CA HIS A 558 -8.41 4.57 13.97
C HIS A 558 -8.61 6.06 13.68
N LEU A 559 -8.18 6.56 12.52
CA LEU A 559 -8.42 7.94 12.13
C LEU A 559 -9.92 8.24 11.96
N ALA A 560 -10.67 7.33 11.36
CA ALA A 560 -12.13 7.45 11.23
C ALA A 560 -12.81 7.59 12.61
N SER A 561 -12.42 6.76 13.57
CA SER A 561 -12.91 6.83 14.96
C SER A 561 -12.56 8.18 15.61
N ARG A 562 -11.32 8.65 15.47
CA ARG A 562 -10.89 9.96 15.98
C ARG A 562 -11.69 11.11 15.38
N VAL A 563 -11.92 11.11 14.07
CA VAL A 563 -12.74 12.13 13.39
C VAL A 563 -14.16 12.11 13.96
N ARG A 564 -14.79 10.94 14.12
CA ARG A 564 -16.13 10.83 14.73
C ARG A 564 -16.17 11.36 16.16
N THR A 565 -15.14 11.11 16.97
CA THR A 565 -15.03 11.68 18.32
C THR A 565 -14.94 13.22 18.26
N MET A 566 -14.14 13.79 17.35
CA MET A 566 -14.06 15.25 17.18
C MET A 566 -15.38 15.90 16.81
N LEU A 567 -16.26 15.20 16.09
CA LEU A 567 -17.59 15.69 15.72
C LEU A 567 -18.54 15.84 16.91
N VAL A 568 -18.28 15.20 18.06
CA VAL A 568 -19.16 15.28 19.24
C VAL A 568 -18.55 16.01 20.44
N GLU A 569 -17.23 16.22 20.46
CA GLU A 569 -16.52 16.98 21.49
C GLU A 569 -16.64 18.50 21.28
N ARG A 570 -17.86 19.02 21.48
CA ARG A 570 -18.21 20.44 21.21
C ARG A 570 -17.30 21.43 21.93
N GLU A 571 -16.87 21.10 23.14
CA GLU A 571 -15.98 21.92 23.96
C GLU A 571 -14.59 22.09 23.33
N LYS A 572 -14.19 21.21 22.41
CA LYS A 572 -12.90 21.29 21.72
C LYS A 572 -12.97 22.02 20.39
N TRP A 573 -14.15 22.36 19.87
CA TRP A 573 -14.27 23.02 18.56
C TRP A 573 -13.64 24.41 18.52
N GLY A 574 -13.44 25.06 19.67
CA GLY A 574 -12.71 26.33 19.77
C GLY A 574 -11.26 26.26 19.27
N ARG A 575 -10.69 25.06 19.09
CA ARG A 575 -9.35 24.87 18.51
C ARG A 575 -9.32 24.88 16.98
N PHE A 576 -10.49 24.79 16.32
CA PHE A 576 -10.59 24.78 14.86
C PHE A 576 -10.68 26.19 14.31
N PRO A 577 -10.30 26.41 13.03
CA PRO A 577 -10.58 27.65 12.32
C PRO A 577 -12.07 28.01 12.42
N ASP A 578 -12.38 29.31 12.46
CA ASP A 578 -13.74 29.80 12.69
C ASP A 578 -14.74 29.21 11.69
N ASP A 579 -14.38 29.05 10.42
CA ASP A 579 -15.28 28.53 9.39
C ASP A 579 -15.52 27.01 9.51
N VAL A 580 -14.58 26.25 10.05
CA VAL A 580 -14.75 24.83 10.40
C VAL A 580 -15.57 24.68 11.68
N ARG A 581 -15.36 25.55 12.67
CA ARG A 581 -16.19 25.59 13.88
C ARG A 581 -17.63 25.94 13.54
N GLU A 582 -17.87 27.02 12.79
CA GLU A 582 -19.19 27.45 12.32
C GLU A 582 -19.91 26.32 11.57
N TRP A 583 -19.19 25.60 10.71
CA TRP A 583 -19.72 24.44 9.98
C TRP A 583 -20.28 23.36 10.91
N LEU A 584 -19.54 23.04 11.97
CA LEU A 584 -19.97 22.05 12.96
C LEU A 584 -21.12 22.59 13.82
N GLU A 585 -21.06 23.84 14.27
CA GLU A 585 -22.13 24.47 15.06
C GLU A 585 -23.45 24.54 14.29
N VAL A 586 -23.40 24.88 13.00
CA VAL A 586 -24.60 24.94 12.16
C VAL A 586 -25.14 23.55 11.82
N GLN A 587 -24.28 22.53 11.69
CA GLN A 587 -24.72 21.14 11.59
C GLN A 587 -25.45 20.72 12.87
N ASP A 588 -24.86 20.99 14.03
CA ASP A 588 -25.40 20.61 15.34
C ASP A 588 -26.72 21.31 15.66
N TRP A 589 -26.89 22.52 15.11
CA TRP A 589 -28.15 23.25 15.17
C TRP A 589 -29.22 22.67 14.24
N ARG A 590 -28.86 22.29 13.01
CA ARG A 590 -29.83 21.83 11.99
C ARG A 590 -30.20 20.36 12.10
N SER A 591 -29.29 19.52 12.57
CA SER A 591 -29.39 18.07 12.57
C SER A 591 -28.58 17.49 13.73
N GLN A 592 -28.20 16.22 13.66
CA GLN A 592 -27.34 15.56 14.63
C GLN A 592 -25.90 15.41 14.13
N MET A 593 -24.99 15.09 15.05
CA MET A 593 -23.59 14.78 14.74
C MET A 593 -23.37 13.26 14.65
N PRO A 594 -22.71 12.75 13.61
CA PRO A 594 -22.44 11.31 13.46
C PRO A 594 -21.27 10.87 14.37
N GLY A 595 -21.52 10.83 15.68
CA GLY A 595 -20.56 10.41 16.70
C GLY A 595 -20.24 8.91 16.66
N PRO A 596 -19.29 8.42 17.50
CA PRO A 596 -18.97 7.00 17.61
C PRO A 596 -20.20 6.14 17.93
N GLY A 597 -20.25 4.91 17.38
CA GLY A 597 -21.45 4.05 17.44
C GLY A 597 -22.54 4.43 16.43
N MET A 598 -23.01 5.66 16.45
CA MET A 598 -24.15 6.11 15.64
C MET A 598 -23.97 6.01 14.10
N LEU A 599 -24.96 5.49 13.38
CA LEU A 599 -25.12 5.69 11.94
C LEU A 599 -26.19 6.76 11.69
N LEU A 600 -25.76 7.98 11.37
CA LEU A 600 -26.66 9.06 10.97
C LEU A 600 -27.04 8.90 9.49
N VAL A 601 -28.34 8.98 9.20
CA VAL A 601 -28.88 9.12 7.86
C VAL A 601 -29.71 10.40 7.79
N GLU A 602 -29.41 11.25 6.83
CA GLU A 602 -30.17 12.49 6.59
C GLU A 602 -30.89 12.40 5.25
N SER A 603 -32.20 12.61 5.23
CA SER A 603 -32.99 12.68 4.00
C SER A 603 -33.48 14.10 3.73
N PHE A 604 -33.32 14.59 2.50
CA PHE A 604 -33.81 15.93 2.11
C PHE A 604 -34.15 16.04 0.61
N PRO A 605 -35.08 16.92 0.22
CA PRO A 605 -35.32 17.24 -1.18
C PRO A 605 -34.27 18.21 -1.72
N HIS A 606 -33.86 18.04 -2.97
CA HIS A 606 -33.02 19.01 -3.69
C HIS A 606 -33.20 18.85 -5.21
N HIS A 607 -33.41 19.96 -5.94
CA HIS A 607 -33.65 19.98 -7.39
C HIS A 607 -34.61 18.90 -7.93
N LYS A 608 -35.78 18.73 -7.29
CA LYS A 608 -36.83 17.73 -7.63
C LYS A 608 -36.43 16.26 -7.45
N LYS A 609 -35.34 15.99 -6.75
CA LYS A 609 -34.93 14.65 -6.32
C LYS A 609 -34.96 14.58 -4.81
N HIS A 610 -35.01 13.36 -4.29
CA HIS A 610 -34.89 13.09 -2.87
C HIS A 610 -33.55 12.41 -2.60
N TYR A 611 -32.78 12.98 -1.69
CA TYR A 611 -31.46 12.52 -1.30
C TYR A 611 -31.53 11.84 0.06
N SER A 612 -30.69 10.83 0.27
CA SER A 612 -30.40 10.25 1.58
C SER A 612 -28.88 10.10 1.72
N VAL A 613 -28.32 10.72 2.75
CA VAL A 613 -26.88 10.74 3.03
C VAL A 613 -26.58 9.91 4.27
N TYR A 614 -25.78 8.86 4.11
CA TYR A 614 -25.33 7.94 5.15
C TYR A 614 -23.93 8.32 5.59
N TYR A 615 -23.75 8.69 6.87
CA TYR A 615 -22.45 9.07 7.44
C TYR A 615 -21.76 7.86 8.08
N THR A 616 -21.02 7.12 7.26
CA THR A 616 -20.50 5.79 7.63
C THR A 616 -19.07 5.84 8.20
N PHE A 617 -18.21 6.71 7.67
CA PHE A 617 -16.75 6.77 7.94
C PHE A 617 -16.00 5.46 7.66
N GLU A 618 -16.56 4.56 6.85
CA GLU A 618 -15.96 3.24 6.58
C GLU A 618 -14.95 3.26 5.41
N GLY A 619 -14.82 4.38 4.70
CA GLY A 619 -13.95 4.53 3.54
C GLY A 619 -14.66 4.44 2.20
N TRP A 620 -14.02 4.96 1.15
CA TRP A 620 -14.63 5.09 -0.17
C TRP A 620 -15.10 3.75 -0.76
N ASN A 621 -14.29 2.68 -0.66
CA ASN A 621 -14.63 1.37 -1.24
C ASN A 621 -15.85 0.73 -0.54
N ALA A 622 -15.94 0.82 0.80
CA ALA A 622 -17.11 0.38 1.56
C ALA A 622 -18.36 1.14 1.15
N ASN A 623 -18.27 2.46 1.06
CA ASN A 623 -19.40 3.30 0.67
C ASN A 623 -19.84 3.09 -0.77
N GLN A 624 -18.89 2.87 -1.68
CA GLN A 624 -19.21 2.49 -3.06
C GLN A 624 -19.98 1.17 -3.11
N SER A 625 -19.52 0.16 -2.37
CA SER A 625 -20.19 -1.15 -2.32
C SER A 625 -21.59 -1.04 -1.72
N LEU A 626 -21.73 -0.31 -0.60
CA LEU A 626 -23.02 -0.05 0.03
C LEU A 626 -23.96 0.73 -0.91
N GLY A 627 -23.46 1.74 -1.64
CA GLY A 627 -24.24 2.51 -2.60
C GLY A 627 -24.83 1.67 -3.72
N MET A 628 -24.06 0.72 -4.26
CA MET A 628 -24.55 -0.24 -5.26
C MET A 628 -25.66 -1.14 -4.69
N LEU A 629 -25.50 -1.63 -3.46
CA LEU A 629 -26.48 -2.51 -2.82
C LEU A 629 -27.76 -1.76 -2.43
N ILE A 630 -27.64 -0.57 -1.83
CA ILE A 630 -28.77 0.28 -1.46
C ILE A 630 -29.57 0.69 -2.71
N THR A 631 -28.91 1.11 -3.79
CA THR A 631 -29.62 1.49 -5.02
C THR A 631 -30.37 0.32 -5.64
N ARG A 632 -29.82 -0.90 -5.60
CA ARG A 632 -30.57 -2.10 -6.01
C ARG A 632 -31.82 -2.32 -5.15
N ARG A 633 -31.70 -2.23 -3.82
CA ARG A 633 -32.86 -2.36 -2.92
C ARG A 633 -33.89 -1.24 -3.09
N MET A 634 -33.43 -0.04 -3.42
CA MET A 634 -34.32 1.07 -3.78
C MET A 634 -35.13 0.74 -5.03
N GLU A 635 -34.50 0.14 -6.05
CA GLU A 635 -35.19 -0.32 -7.27
C GLU A 635 -36.23 -1.40 -6.93
N ASP A 636 -35.86 -2.43 -6.17
CA ASP A 636 -36.74 -3.54 -5.77
C ASP A 636 -37.96 -3.06 -4.96
N ARG A 637 -37.80 -1.95 -4.22
CA ARG A 637 -38.85 -1.30 -3.42
C ARG A 637 -39.60 -0.20 -4.18
N GLY A 638 -39.28 0.03 -5.46
CA GLY A 638 -39.96 1.01 -6.31
C GLY A 638 -39.67 2.48 -5.93
N LEU A 639 -38.51 2.76 -5.34
CA LEU A 639 -38.08 4.13 -4.97
C LEU A 639 -37.45 4.90 -6.15
N ALA A 640 -37.29 4.26 -7.31
CA ALA A 640 -36.76 4.84 -8.54
C ALA A 640 -35.40 5.57 -8.31
N PRO A 641 -34.35 4.83 -7.91
CA PRO A 641 -33.01 5.37 -7.71
C PRO A 641 -32.48 6.03 -8.99
N GLY A 642 -31.92 7.23 -8.84
CA GLY A 642 -31.23 7.96 -9.91
C GLY A 642 -29.71 7.81 -9.88
N GLY A 643 -29.13 7.26 -8.81
CA GLY A 643 -27.69 7.04 -8.66
C GLY A 643 -27.21 7.19 -7.21
N PHE A 644 -25.89 7.05 -7.03
CA PHE A 644 -25.23 7.26 -5.76
C PHE A 644 -23.82 7.81 -5.96
N VAL A 645 -23.29 8.54 -4.97
CA VAL A 645 -21.89 8.98 -4.93
C VAL A 645 -21.34 8.78 -3.52
N ALA A 646 -20.05 8.50 -3.41
CA ALA A 646 -19.40 8.26 -2.12
C ALA A 646 -18.01 8.89 -2.02
N ASN A 647 -17.63 9.24 -0.80
CA ASN A 647 -16.28 9.57 -0.36
C ASN A 647 -15.89 8.68 0.84
N ASP A 648 -14.79 8.99 1.54
CA ASP A 648 -14.35 8.19 2.69
C ASP A 648 -15.28 8.29 3.92
N TYR A 649 -16.04 9.38 4.04
CA TYR A 649 -16.83 9.73 5.22
C TYR A 649 -18.31 9.36 5.05
N CYS A 650 -18.85 9.50 3.83
CA CYS A 650 -20.28 9.33 3.59
C CYS A 650 -20.62 8.81 2.18
N LEU A 651 -21.86 8.30 2.08
CA LEU A 651 -22.54 7.82 0.88
C LEU A 651 -23.81 8.65 0.69
N ALA A 652 -23.99 9.27 -0.47
CA ALA A 652 -25.24 9.89 -0.88
C ALA A 652 -25.93 9.05 -1.95
N VAL A 653 -27.19 8.70 -1.73
CA VAL A 653 -28.07 8.08 -2.74
C VAL A 653 -29.21 9.03 -3.07
N TRP A 654 -29.72 8.98 -4.30
CA TRP A 654 -30.88 9.80 -4.67
C TRP A 654 -31.87 9.04 -5.55
N GLY A 655 -33.13 9.47 -5.51
CA GLY A 655 -34.21 8.91 -6.32
C GLY A 655 -35.31 9.93 -6.63
N LEU A 656 -36.31 9.49 -7.38
CA LEU A 656 -37.51 10.28 -7.66
C LEU A 656 -38.54 10.23 -6.51
N ARG A 657 -38.39 9.29 -5.58
CA ARG A 657 -39.25 9.13 -4.40
C ARG A 657 -38.41 9.19 -3.13
N PRO A 658 -38.94 9.75 -2.02
CA PRO A 658 -38.22 9.84 -0.76
C PRO A 658 -37.96 8.47 -0.14
N VAL A 659 -36.84 8.34 0.56
CA VAL A 659 -36.58 7.25 1.51
C VAL A 659 -37.09 7.72 2.87
N GLU A 660 -38.30 7.29 3.22
CA GLU A 660 -38.95 7.59 4.51
C GLU A 660 -38.38 6.76 5.67
N ASP A 661 -37.92 5.53 5.38
CA ASP A 661 -37.27 4.66 6.37
C ASP A 661 -36.05 3.97 5.73
N PRO A 662 -34.82 4.31 6.15
CA PRO A 662 -33.60 3.70 5.62
C PRO A 662 -33.29 2.32 6.24
N ALA A 663 -33.87 1.94 7.39
CA ALA A 663 -33.51 0.71 8.09
C ALA A 663 -33.68 -0.56 7.23
N PRO A 664 -34.76 -0.71 6.43
CA PRO A 664 -34.95 -1.87 5.58
C PRO A 664 -33.96 -1.95 4.40
N LEU A 665 -33.32 -0.83 4.03
CA LEU A 665 -32.26 -0.80 3.02
C LEU A 665 -30.94 -1.32 3.60
N LEU A 666 -30.75 -1.21 4.93
CA LEU A 666 -29.56 -1.58 5.69
C LEU A 666 -29.68 -2.95 6.40
N SER A 667 -30.70 -3.74 6.11
CA SER A 667 -30.86 -5.05 6.74
C SER A 667 -29.66 -5.99 6.47
N PRO A 668 -29.14 -6.76 7.46
CA PRO A 668 -27.89 -7.52 7.33
C PRO A 668 -27.93 -8.65 6.29
N ASP A 669 -29.12 -9.09 5.89
CA ASP A 669 -29.34 -10.04 4.80
C ASP A 669 -28.76 -9.56 3.45
N ILE A 670 -28.53 -8.25 3.32
CA ILE A 670 -27.83 -7.63 2.19
C ILE A 670 -26.45 -8.25 1.97
N LEU A 671 -25.76 -8.66 3.04
CA LEU A 671 -24.44 -9.29 2.98
C LEU A 671 -24.49 -10.82 2.88
N ALA A 672 -25.58 -11.44 3.34
CA ALA A 672 -25.68 -12.90 3.41
C ALA A 672 -26.02 -13.55 2.06
N HIS A 673 -26.93 -12.95 1.29
CA HIS A 673 -27.43 -13.53 0.03
C HIS A 673 -27.19 -12.60 -1.16
N GLU A 674 -27.69 -11.37 -1.09
CA GLU A 674 -27.61 -10.40 -2.19
C GLU A 674 -26.15 -10.07 -2.55
N PHE A 675 -25.30 -9.92 -1.54
CA PHE A 675 -23.88 -9.67 -1.72
C PHE A 675 -23.11 -10.88 -2.25
N VAL A 676 -23.43 -12.10 -1.81
CA VAL A 676 -22.77 -13.32 -2.33
C VAL A 676 -23.12 -13.50 -3.80
N ASP A 677 -24.40 -13.37 -4.15
CA ASP A 677 -24.87 -13.44 -5.53
C ASP A 677 -24.24 -12.33 -6.37
N TRP A 678 -24.19 -11.10 -5.84
CA TRP A 678 -23.53 -9.99 -6.50
C TRP A 678 -22.03 -10.24 -6.68
N VAL A 679 -21.29 -10.67 -5.66
CA VAL A 679 -19.84 -10.95 -5.78
C VAL A 679 -19.59 -12.04 -6.82
N GLN A 680 -20.42 -13.08 -6.84
CA GLN A 680 -20.35 -14.17 -7.81
C GLN A 680 -20.64 -13.73 -9.25
N GLU A 681 -21.56 -12.78 -9.43
CA GLU A 681 -21.93 -12.18 -10.73
C GLU A 681 -21.00 -11.03 -11.11
N SER A 682 -20.30 -10.42 -10.15
CA SER A 682 -19.46 -9.25 -10.35
C SER A 682 -18.13 -9.61 -11.03
N HIS A 683 -17.52 -8.58 -11.62
CA HIS A 683 -16.14 -8.64 -12.10
C HIS A 683 -15.09 -8.78 -10.97
N LEU A 684 -15.46 -8.63 -9.70
CA LEU A 684 -14.53 -8.62 -8.57
C LEU A 684 -13.98 -10.01 -8.27
N LEU A 685 -14.83 -11.03 -8.17
CA LEU A 685 -14.37 -12.40 -7.90
C LEU A 685 -13.59 -12.96 -9.09
N ARG A 686 -14.00 -12.65 -10.33
CA ARG A 686 -13.23 -12.97 -11.54
C ARG A 686 -11.85 -12.30 -11.54
N ARG A 687 -11.77 -11.06 -11.04
CA ARG A 687 -10.49 -10.35 -10.87
C ARG A 687 -9.62 -11.02 -9.80
N ALA A 688 -10.16 -11.29 -8.61
CA ALA A 688 -9.44 -11.97 -7.54
C ALA A 688 -8.93 -13.35 -8.01
N PHE A 689 -9.79 -14.12 -8.68
CA PHE A 689 -9.44 -15.41 -9.27
C PHE A 689 -8.33 -15.30 -10.32
N ARG A 690 -8.34 -14.26 -11.16
CA ARG A 690 -7.27 -14.03 -12.13
C ARG A 690 -5.91 -13.86 -11.45
N GLU A 691 -5.86 -13.16 -10.34
CA GLU A 691 -4.62 -12.94 -9.60
C GLU A 691 -4.15 -14.24 -8.94
N VAL A 692 -5.04 -14.92 -8.23
CA VAL A 692 -4.82 -16.24 -7.63
C VAL A 692 -4.36 -17.29 -8.66
N ALA A 693 -4.97 -17.31 -9.84
CA ALA A 693 -4.62 -18.24 -10.92
C ALA A 693 -3.22 -17.96 -11.50
N VAL A 694 -2.78 -16.70 -11.50
CA VAL A 694 -1.42 -16.35 -11.92
C VAL A 694 -0.42 -16.71 -10.82
N ILE A 695 -0.69 -16.33 -9.57
CA ILE A 695 0.21 -16.57 -8.42
C ILE A 695 0.43 -18.07 -8.24
N SER A 696 -0.62 -18.89 -8.28
CA SER A 696 -0.53 -20.35 -8.14
C SER A 696 0.11 -21.07 -9.34
N GLY A 697 0.42 -20.34 -10.41
CA GLY A 697 0.97 -20.90 -11.65
C GLY A 697 -0.04 -21.71 -12.47
N LEU A 698 -1.35 -21.60 -12.20
CA LEU A 698 -2.40 -22.20 -13.05
C LEU A 698 -2.42 -21.56 -14.44
N VAL A 699 -2.22 -20.23 -14.51
CA VAL A 699 -2.14 -19.46 -15.77
C VAL A 699 -0.78 -18.80 -15.92
N GLU A 700 -0.03 -19.27 -16.90
CA GLU A 700 1.26 -18.71 -17.28
C GLU A 700 1.10 -17.50 -18.19
N ARG A 701 1.86 -16.44 -17.89
CA ARG A 701 1.94 -15.20 -18.66
C ARG A 701 3.09 -15.24 -19.67
N GLN A 702 4.19 -15.90 -19.31
CA GLN A 702 5.42 -15.96 -20.10
C GLN A 702 5.67 -17.39 -20.59
N HIS A 703 5.89 -17.52 -21.91
CA HIS A 703 6.38 -18.71 -22.57
C HIS A 703 7.69 -18.37 -23.32
N PRO A 704 8.55 -19.35 -23.63
CA PRO A 704 9.73 -19.11 -24.46
C PRO A 704 9.36 -18.41 -25.78
N GLY A 705 9.88 -17.19 -25.98
CA GLY A 705 9.64 -16.38 -27.18
C GLY A 705 8.23 -15.77 -27.34
N LYS A 706 7.30 -15.98 -26.40
CA LYS A 706 5.93 -15.46 -26.47
C LYS A 706 5.43 -15.01 -25.09
N ARG A 707 4.80 -13.84 -25.01
CA ARG A 707 4.11 -13.35 -23.81
C ARG A 707 2.62 -13.20 -24.11
N LYS A 708 1.77 -13.73 -23.24
CA LYS A 708 0.32 -13.53 -23.38
C LYS A 708 -0.04 -12.08 -23.06
N THR A 709 -0.95 -11.50 -23.85
CA THR A 709 -1.57 -10.20 -23.53
C THR A 709 -2.59 -10.37 -22.40
N GLY A 710 -2.97 -9.31 -21.70
CA GLY A 710 -3.93 -9.41 -20.60
C GLY A 710 -5.31 -9.79 -21.06
N LYS A 711 -5.68 -9.44 -22.30
CA LYS A 711 -6.90 -9.98 -22.93
C LYS A 711 -6.85 -11.51 -23.02
N GLN A 712 -5.72 -12.08 -23.45
CA GLN A 712 -5.54 -13.54 -23.50
C GLN A 712 -5.51 -14.19 -22.11
N VAL A 713 -4.86 -13.54 -21.13
CA VAL A 713 -4.84 -14.00 -19.74
C VAL A 713 -6.25 -13.99 -19.15
N THR A 714 -6.98 -12.88 -19.32
CA THR A 714 -8.36 -12.69 -18.86
C THR A 714 -9.28 -13.77 -19.42
N PHE A 715 -9.27 -13.96 -20.74
CA PHE A 715 -10.08 -14.97 -21.39
C PHE A 715 -9.78 -16.39 -20.86
N SER A 716 -8.48 -16.71 -20.68
CA SER A 716 -8.07 -18.01 -20.13
C SER A 716 -8.54 -18.20 -18.69
N THR A 717 -8.42 -17.17 -17.85
CA THR A 717 -8.83 -17.24 -16.45
C THR A 717 -10.34 -17.31 -16.30
N ASP A 718 -11.10 -16.59 -17.11
CA ASP A 718 -12.57 -16.63 -17.06
C ASP A 718 -13.11 -18.01 -17.46
N LEU A 719 -12.55 -18.62 -18.50
CA LEU A 719 -12.91 -19.98 -18.90
C LEU A 719 -12.61 -21.01 -17.80
N ILE A 720 -11.43 -20.94 -17.18
CA ILE A 720 -11.07 -21.87 -16.10
C ILE A 720 -11.96 -21.62 -14.87
N TYR A 721 -12.23 -20.36 -14.54
CA TYR A 721 -13.16 -20.02 -13.46
C TYR A 721 -14.54 -20.64 -13.67
N ASP A 722 -15.10 -20.51 -14.88
CA ASP A 722 -16.43 -21.06 -15.19
C ASP A 722 -16.44 -22.61 -15.12
N VAL A 723 -15.35 -23.26 -15.54
CA VAL A 723 -15.17 -24.72 -15.43
C VAL A 723 -15.10 -25.15 -13.96
N LEU A 724 -14.24 -24.52 -13.16
CA LEU A 724 -14.09 -24.87 -11.75
C LEU A 724 -15.40 -24.64 -10.99
N ARG A 725 -16.05 -23.49 -11.21
CA ARG A 725 -17.34 -23.18 -10.56
C ARG A 725 -18.40 -24.23 -10.84
N LYS A 726 -18.41 -24.79 -12.06
CA LYS A 726 -19.41 -25.78 -12.48
C LYS A 726 -19.09 -27.21 -12.03
N TYR A 727 -17.81 -27.59 -12.01
CA TYR A 727 -17.40 -29.00 -11.87
C TYR A 727 -16.62 -29.30 -10.58
N GLU A 728 -16.07 -28.30 -9.89
CA GLU A 728 -15.29 -28.44 -8.65
C GLU A 728 -15.40 -27.13 -7.81
N PRO A 729 -16.58 -26.82 -7.26
CA PRO A 729 -16.85 -25.56 -6.56
C PRO A 729 -16.02 -25.38 -5.28
N ASP A 730 -15.54 -26.48 -4.70
CA ASP A 730 -14.65 -26.56 -3.54
C ASP A 730 -13.15 -26.52 -3.93
N HIS A 731 -12.83 -26.15 -5.16
CA HIS A 731 -11.44 -26.07 -5.63
C HIS A 731 -10.63 -25.03 -4.84
N VAL A 732 -9.38 -25.39 -4.49
CA VAL A 732 -8.46 -24.58 -3.66
C VAL A 732 -8.29 -23.13 -4.14
N LEU A 733 -8.26 -22.90 -5.45
CA LEU A 733 -8.13 -21.56 -6.02
C LEU A 733 -9.42 -20.75 -6.01
N LEU A 734 -10.61 -21.38 -5.97
CA LEU A 734 -11.86 -20.66 -5.76
C LEU A 734 -11.94 -20.17 -4.32
N GLU A 735 -11.55 -21.02 -3.37
CA GLU A 735 -11.44 -20.65 -1.95
C GLU A 735 -10.44 -19.51 -1.74
N ALA A 736 -9.25 -19.60 -2.33
CA ALA A 736 -8.26 -18.53 -2.27
C ALA A 736 -8.76 -17.24 -2.94
N ALA A 737 -9.49 -17.32 -4.07
CA ALA A 737 -10.08 -16.17 -4.73
C ALA A 737 -11.17 -15.51 -3.87
N TRP A 738 -11.96 -16.32 -3.15
CA TRP A 738 -12.94 -15.83 -2.17
C TRP A 738 -12.27 -15.14 -0.99
N ALA A 739 -11.22 -15.73 -0.42
CA ALA A 739 -10.43 -15.11 0.64
C ALA A 739 -9.83 -13.77 0.18
N ASP A 740 -9.28 -13.71 -1.03
CA ASP A 740 -8.75 -12.49 -1.64
C ASP A 740 -9.81 -11.44 -1.89
N ALA A 741 -10.96 -11.85 -2.44
CA ALA A 741 -12.09 -10.95 -2.68
C ALA A 741 -12.56 -10.36 -1.34
N ARG A 742 -12.75 -11.20 -0.32
CA ARG A 742 -13.09 -10.77 1.05
C ARG A 742 -12.03 -9.84 1.64
N ALA A 743 -10.74 -10.10 1.48
CA ALA A 743 -9.67 -9.26 2.04
C ALA A 743 -9.51 -7.91 1.31
N ARG A 744 -9.68 -7.88 -0.01
CA ARG A 744 -9.73 -6.63 -0.82
C ARG A 744 -10.97 -5.81 -0.54
N MET A 745 -11.98 -6.50 -0.01
CA MET A 745 -13.15 -5.92 0.60
C MET A 745 -12.97 -5.98 2.11
N THR A 746 -11.83 -5.53 2.62
CA THR A 746 -11.67 -5.19 4.06
C THR A 746 -12.81 -4.26 4.51
N ASP A 747 -13.33 -3.52 3.55
CA ASP A 747 -14.61 -2.81 3.53
C ASP A 747 -15.87 -3.64 3.85
N VAL A 748 -15.91 -4.96 3.67
CA VAL A 748 -17.06 -5.84 3.96
C VAL A 748 -17.10 -6.25 5.42
N GLY A 749 -15.95 -6.42 6.08
CA GLY A 749 -15.91 -6.51 7.54
C GLY A 749 -16.47 -5.22 8.15
N ARG A 750 -15.93 -4.08 7.72
CA ARG A 750 -16.43 -2.74 8.07
C ARG A 750 -17.91 -2.54 7.73
N LEU A 751 -18.36 -3.01 6.57
CA LEU A 751 -19.75 -2.94 6.14
C LEU A 751 -20.64 -3.87 6.98
N GLY A 752 -20.14 -5.06 7.35
CA GLY A 752 -20.80 -5.98 8.27
C GLY A 752 -20.99 -5.33 9.63
N ASP A 753 -19.91 -4.80 10.20
CA ASP A 753 -19.94 -4.06 11.46
C ASP A 753 -20.88 -2.85 11.39
N LEU A 754 -20.87 -2.10 10.27
CA LEU A 754 -21.78 -0.98 10.02
C LEU A 754 -23.24 -1.44 9.97
N LEU A 755 -23.54 -2.53 9.28
CA LEU A 755 -24.91 -3.04 9.12
C LEU A 755 -25.44 -3.65 10.43
N GLU A 756 -24.61 -4.39 11.17
CA GLU A 756 -24.94 -4.86 12.52
C GLU A 756 -25.23 -3.68 13.45
N ARG A 757 -24.34 -2.68 13.46
CA ARG A 757 -24.51 -1.43 14.22
C ARG A 757 -25.77 -0.67 13.82
N SER A 758 -26.10 -0.63 12.53
CA SER A 758 -27.31 0.03 12.03
C SER A 758 -28.61 -0.59 12.54
N GLN A 759 -28.60 -1.84 13.01
CA GLN A 759 -29.79 -2.45 13.61
C GLN A 759 -30.16 -1.83 14.97
N HIS A 760 -29.21 -1.18 15.64
CA HIS A 760 -29.37 -0.70 17.01
C HIS A 760 -29.12 0.80 17.16
N GLU A 761 -28.29 1.39 16.28
CA GLU A 761 -27.77 2.76 16.42
C GLU A 761 -28.02 3.62 15.17
N LEU A 762 -28.99 3.24 14.34
CA LEU A 762 -29.45 4.03 13.20
C LEU A 762 -30.30 5.21 13.68
N VAL A 763 -29.92 6.42 13.26
CA VAL A 763 -30.69 7.63 13.47
C VAL A 763 -30.99 8.25 12.11
N HIS A 764 -32.28 8.38 11.81
CA HIS A 764 -32.75 9.00 10.57
C HIS A 764 -33.34 10.38 10.88
N VAL A 765 -32.88 11.40 10.15
CA VAL A 765 -33.34 12.78 10.27
C VAL A 765 -33.85 13.24 8.90
N GLU A 766 -35.10 13.65 8.84
CA GLU A 766 -35.67 14.32 7.67
C GLU A 766 -35.47 15.82 7.76
N LEU A 767 -34.89 16.41 6.72
CA LEU A 767 -34.57 17.82 6.64
C LEU A 767 -35.30 18.45 5.45
N GLU A 768 -35.67 19.72 5.59
CA GLU A 768 -36.32 20.48 4.52
C GLU A 768 -35.36 20.80 3.35
N ARG A 769 -34.04 20.70 3.59
CA ARG A 769 -32.97 21.05 2.67
C ARG A 769 -31.65 20.37 3.07
N VAL A 770 -30.64 20.54 2.21
CA VAL A 770 -29.29 20.02 2.40
C VAL A 770 -28.67 20.45 3.75
N SER A 771 -27.99 19.53 4.43
CA SER A 771 -27.25 19.80 5.66
C SER A 771 -25.81 20.24 5.39
N PRO A 772 -25.15 20.94 6.34
CA PRO A 772 -23.75 21.31 6.21
C PRO A 772 -22.80 20.13 5.98
N LEU A 773 -23.00 18.98 6.65
CA LEU A 773 -22.15 17.81 6.46
C LEU A 773 -22.40 17.09 5.12
N ALA A 774 -23.54 17.30 4.47
CA ALA A 774 -23.86 16.70 3.17
C ALA A 774 -23.21 17.44 2.00
N VAL A 775 -22.89 18.73 2.15
CA VAL A 775 -22.30 19.57 1.07
C VAL A 775 -21.10 18.90 0.39
N PRO A 776 -20.08 18.38 1.10
CA PRO A 776 -18.88 17.81 0.46
C PRO A 776 -19.19 16.65 -0.50
N VAL A 777 -20.11 15.74 -0.14
CA VAL A 777 -20.49 14.60 -0.98
C VAL A 777 -21.44 14.99 -2.10
N MET A 778 -22.35 15.94 -1.84
CA MET A 778 -23.28 16.46 -2.83
C MET A 778 -22.56 17.16 -3.99
N THR A 779 -21.50 17.91 -3.70
CA THR A 779 -20.70 18.52 -4.78
C THR A 779 -20.11 17.47 -5.73
N MET A 780 -19.94 16.21 -5.32
CA MET A 780 -19.36 15.17 -6.17
C MET A 780 -20.32 14.61 -7.25
N ILE A 781 -21.61 14.93 -7.19
CA ILE A 781 -22.63 14.39 -8.10
C ILE A 781 -22.34 14.89 -9.53
N GLY A 782 -22.42 13.99 -10.52
CA GLY A 782 -22.11 14.29 -11.93
C GLY A 782 -20.62 14.21 -12.28
N ARG A 783 -19.74 13.89 -11.32
CA ARG A 783 -18.28 13.82 -11.49
C ARG A 783 -17.71 12.41 -11.71
N GLU A 784 -18.55 11.39 -11.90
CA GLU A 784 -18.16 9.96 -11.93
C GLU A 784 -17.31 9.55 -13.14
N ALA A 785 -17.35 10.32 -14.24
CA ALA A 785 -16.66 10.01 -15.50
C ALA A 785 -15.68 11.10 -15.98
N VAL A 786 -15.55 12.22 -15.24
CA VAL A 786 -14.78 13.40 -15.68
C VAL A 786 -13.63 13.66 -14.72
N PRO A 787 -12.39 13.83 -15.21
CA PRO A 787 -11.26 14.22 -14.37
C PRO A 787 -11.52 15.59 -13.71
N GLN A 788 -11.39 15.63 -12.38
CA GLN A 788 -11.45 16.88 -11.62
C GLN A 788 -10.41 17.87 -12.22
N GLY A 789 -10.78 19.12 -12.46
CA GLY A 789 -9.86 20.15 -12.97
C GLY A 789 -10.21 20.76 -14.33
N ALA A 790 -11.21 20.26 -15.06
CA ALA A 790 -11.63 20.88 -16.34
C ALA A 790 -12.77 21.92 -16.20
N VAL A 791 -13.41 22.06 -15.02
CA VAL A 791 -14.62 22.89 -14.85
C VAL A 791 -14.62 23.66 -13.51
N ASP A 792 -13.51 24.28 -13.12
CA ASP A 792 -13.35 24.76 -11.73
C ASP A 792 -14.27 25.93 -11.33
N GLU A 793 -14.53 26.93 -12.18
CA GLU A 793 -15.25 28.15 -11.76
C GLU A 793 -16.77 27.95 -11.58
N GLU A 794 -17.42 27.23 -12.50
CA GLU A 794 -18.87 26.95 -12.39
C GLU A 794 -19.15 25.97 -11.22
N LEU A 795 -18.22 25.05 -10.96
CA LEU A 795 -18.29 24.11 -9.84
C LEU A 795 -18.02 24.76 -8.48
N LEU A 796 -17.14 25.77 -8.42
CA LEU A 796 -16.95 26.62 -7.24
C LEU A 796 -18.26 27.32 -6.89
N LEU A 797 -18.89 27.94 -7.87
CA LEU A 797 -20.15 28.63 -7.71
C LEU A 797 -21.27 27.70 -7.22
N GLU A 798 -21.36 26.49 -7.79
CA GLU A 798 -22.35 25.48 -7.37
C GLU A 798 -22.10 25.02 -5.92
N ALA A 799 -20.85 24.75 -5.56
CA ALA A 799 -20.48 24.36 -4.20
C ALA A 799 -20.76 25.47 -3.17
N GLU A 800 -20.45 26.73 -3.51
CA GLU A 800 -20.75 27.90 -2.69
C GLU A 800 -22.26 28.14 -2.56
N THR A 801 -23.02 27.94 -3.63
CA THR A 801 -24.48 28.06 -3.62
C THR A 801 -25.10 27.02 -2.69
N LEU A 802 -24.69 25.75 -2.84
CA LEU A 802 -25.14 24.65 -1.99
C LEU A 802 -24.74 24.89 -0.52
N ALA A 803 -23.52 25.37 -0.29
CA ALA A 803 -23.03 25.73 1.04
C ALA A 803 -23.81 26.89 1.66
N GLY A 804 -24.15 27.92 0.88
CA GLY A 804 -24.96 29.04 1.34
C GLY A 804 -26.37 28.60 1.78
N GLU A 805 -27.00 27.71 1.00
CA GLU A 805 -28.27 27.10 1.36
C GLU A 805 -28.14 26.27 2.65
N ALA A 806 -27.08 25.46 2.74
CA ALA A 806 -26.79 24.61 3.88
C ALA A 806 -26.36 25.39 5.13
N MET A 807 -25.82 26.62 5.03
CA MET A 807 -25.33 27.37 6.20
C MET A 807 -26.31 28.43 6.70
N ARG A 808 -27.38 28.72 5.96
CA ARG A 808 -28.36 29.75 6.34
C ARG A 808 -29.09 29.37 7.63
N VAL A 809 -28.88 30.16 8.68
CA VAL A 809 -29.62 30.10 9.95
C VAL A 809 -30.91 30.90 9.77
N ASP A 810 -32.06 30.23 9.90
CA ASP A 810 -33.35 30.92 9.88
C ASP A 810 -33.62 31.50 11.27
N GLY A 811 -34.08 32.75 11.35
CA GLY A 811 -34.30 33.44 12.62
C GLY A 811 -35.30 32.68 13.50
N ARG A 812 -35.00 32.54 14.81
CA ARG A 812 -36.00 32.17 15.82
C ARG A 812 -37.19 33.11 15.64
N ALA A 813 -38.39 32.56 15.51
CA ALA A 813 -39.63 33.32 15.56
C ALA A 813 -39.58 34.29 16.75
N GLU A 814 -39.85 35.56 16.47
CA GLU A 814 -40.12 36.61 17.45
C GLU A 814 -41.39 36.24 18.25
N GLU A 815 -41.28 35.33 19.22
CA GLU A 815 -42.23 35.22 20.31
C GLU A 815 -41.65 35.99 21.51
N GLN A 816 -41.91 37.29 21.54
CA GLN A 816 -42.16 38.13 22.74
C GLN A 816 -41.95 39.61 22.40
N ALA A 817 -42.96 40.23 21.81
CA ALA A 817 -43.20 41.67 21.90
C ALA A 817 -44.70 41.96 21.69
N GLU A 818 -45.55 41.37 22.53
CA GLU A 818 -46.84 41.96 22.90
C GLU A 818 -46.87 42.08 24.42
N ASP A 819 -46.38 43.23 24.90
CA ASP A 819 -46.95 44.00 26.02
C ASP A 819 -46.64 45.48 25.81
#